data_AF-A0A1Z4RHQ7-F1
#
_entry.id   AF-A0A1Z4RHQ7-F1
#
_cell.length_a   1.000
_cell.length_b   1.000
_cell.length_c   1.000
_cell.angle_alpha   90.00
_cell.angle_beta   90.00
_cell.angle_gamma   90.00
#
_symmetry.space_group_name_H-M   'P 1'
#
loop_
_entity.id
_entity.type
_entity.pdbx_description
1 polymer ?
#
loop_
_entity_poly.entity_id
_entity_poly.type
_entity_poly.pdbx_seq_one_letter_code
_entity_poly.pdbx_strand_id
1 'polypeptide(L)'
;MHLKTVFIRFYKSFNDDFLRKNDDRVKPKPWEMVGNTFYPYIEVPIDPKITTVVGANESGKSHLLSAIEKAISGEEIQRSDFCRYSPFFTVRQNELKYPDFGSEWSTPSKTEEGKLRMIAGIPENVRFDRFLIFRKNISELTVYLPEKGDYRPYRIDQTKADDLQDLLPVPLKIESNIALPASVPIKKLAQLGKRIDPNGRKFEVLDRKQRVNIIDALDDFSDHPELFTKVRQPWGEMEPDAVNTIKSIISALEEASFSNAEKEKREKEFELAYKLICNIAQVDVDALVDLADAVKDGMQGYANGIIEKINRQLSINLNFPNYWVQDRNFCLKVMARDYDLVFTITDRTGTEYSFDERSVGLKYFLSYYIQYRSHEPHPHKSEILLMDEPDAYLSSQAQQDLLKIFDLFAYPEPGSHLTRSIQVVYVTHSPFLIDKNHAERIRVLQKGNEDEGTRVVKDAAKNHYEPLRSSIGAYVGETTFIGNCNLMVEGLTDQILIAGATSYLRSIGTANLETLDLNRITIVPSGSASHIPYLVYLARGRDVEQPAVIVLLDSDNSGDDARKQLLGKGGQHRRPLLKEQFILQVGDLKDQFRLIETMTTKLEMEDILPLPICIQATKLYLQEFLQVEETELSFLTEDLVLSNATDQTMLNAIQISLSKFPDKNLVVNKVGFARNVLCVVQQWSQQRKSLQKAESEALQTFEDNFRVLFRQLNGMQRRAQQKLTHEKLSQKIERLKKNFVALHPVSARREDAVILLDEIEGILESNIENEAVKEIEAIKSAIQNLKRDYQLDVDMNNAIHDYIGFQMGLERVKYAGLLASQEETVEIAQVEEAITVADEDAQANKSVDAQIITSTKTLNNASEANTTKITNNPTASDKRKKHNQRS
;
A
#
# COMPACT_ATOMS: atom_id res chain seq x y z
N MET A 1 -17.11 2.31 -21.43
CA MET A 1 -16.96 3.73 -20.99
C MET A 1 -16.50 3.80 -19.53
N HIS A 2 -16.11 4.98 -19.03
CA HIS A 2 -15.80 5.26 -17.61
C HIS A 2 -16.27 6.68 -17.22
N LEU A 3 -16.48 6.93 -15.92
CA LEU A 3 -16.90 8.24 -15.41
C LEU A 3 -15.70 9.20 -15.41
N LYS A 4 -15.85 10.36 -16.04
CA LYS A 4 -14.79 11.39 -16.11
C LYS A 4 -14.99 12.52 -15.11
N THR A 5 -16.23 12.92 -14.86
CA THR A 5 -16.54 14.02 -13.95
C THR A 5 -17.95 13.84 -13.43
N VAL A 6 -18.13 14.04 -12.12
CA VAL A 6 -19.45 14.18 -11.51
C VAL A 6 -19.73 15.66 -11.23
N PHE A 7 -20.95 16.08 -11.53
CA PHE A 7 -21.44 17.44 -11.33
C PHE A 7 -22.50 17.40 -10.24
N ILE A 8 -22.30 18.16 -9.17
CA ILE A 8 -23.19 18.14 -8.01
C ILE A 8 -23.65 19.56 -7.72
N ARG A 9 -24.96 19.73 -7.52
CA ARG A 9 -25.53 21.02 -7.13
C ARG A 9 -26.75 20.83 -6.22
N PHE A 10 -26.83 21.64 -5.18
CA PHE A 10 -27.91 21.63 -4.17
C PHE A 10 -28.14 20.28 -3.50
N TYR A 11 -27.07 19.55 -3.19
CA TYR A 11 -27.10 18.22 -2.56
C TYR A 11 -26.35 18.20 -1.23
N LYS A 12 -27.06 18.01 -0.11
CA LYS A 12 -26.51 17.92 1.25
C LYS A 12 -25.51 19.05 1.54
N SER A 13 -24.20 18.76 1.56
CA SER A 13 -23.14 19.75 1.78
C SER A 13 -22.70 20.51 0.51
N PHE A 14 -23.05 20.02 -0.67
CA PHE A 14 -22.73 20.64 -1.96
C PHE A 14 -23.81 21.66 -2.33
N ASN A 15 -23.44 22.94 -2.45
CA ASN A 15 -24.35 24.00 -2.87
C ASN A 15 -24.16 24.29 -4.38
N ASP A 16 -23.52 25.39 -4.73
CA ASP A 16 -23.04 25.76 -6.06
C ASP A 16 -21.54 26.09 -6.00
N ASP A 17 -20.83 26.07 -7.13
CA ASP A 17 -19.41 26.42 -7.15
C ASP A 17 -19.23 27.94 -6.92
N PHE A 18 -19.04 28.30 -5.66
CA PHE A 18 -18.93 29.70 -5.23
C PHE A 18 -17.79 30.46 -5.93
N LEU A 19 -16.65 29.82 -6.17
CA LEU A 19 -15.52 30.47 -6.82
C LEU A 19 -15.83 30.76 -8.28
N ARG A 20 -16.39 29.78 -9.01
CA ARG A 20 -16.80 29.97 -10.40
C ARG A 20 -17.92 30.99 -10.55
N LYS A 21 -18.84 31.04 -9.59
CA LYS A 21 -19.96 31.99 -9.59
C LYS A 21 -19.51 33.44 -9.48
N ASN A 22 -18.40 33.69 -8.79
CA ASN A 22 -17.85 35.02 -8.55
C ASN A 22 -16.62 35.36 -9.43
N ASP A 23 -16.28 34.53 -10.43
CA ASP A 23 -15.21 34.81 -11.38
C ASP A 23 -15.78 35.31 -12.71
N ASP A 24 -15.61 36.61 -12.99
CA ASP A 24 -16.11 37.30 -14.18
C ASP A 24 -15.56 36.75 -15.51
N ARG A 25 -14.49 35.95 -15.48
CA ARG A 25 -13.88 35.33 -16.67
C ARG A 25 -14.61 34.05 -17.10
N VAL A 26 -15.45 33.49 -16.23
CA VAL A 26 -16.13 32.20 -16.47
C VAL A 26 -17.39 32.39 -17.30
N LYS A 27 -17.47 31.69 -18.43
CA LYS A 27 -18.69 31.64 -19.24
C LYS A 27 -19.64 30.55 -18.73
N PRO A 28 -20.92 30.85 -18.44
CA PRO A 28 -21.91 29.85 -18.03
C PRO A 28 -22.12 28.77 -19.10
N LYS A 29 -22.23 27.51 -18.68
CA LYS A 29 -22.62 26.40 -19.55
C LYS A 29 -24.16 26.29 -19.64
N PRO A 30 -24.72 25.69 -20.71
CA PRO A 30 -26.18 25.64 -20.92
C PRO A 30 -26.98 25.05 -19.76
N TRP A 31 -26.42 24.09 -19.02
CA TRP A 31 -27.07 23.45 -17.88
C TRP A 31 -26.93 24.22 -16.55
N GLU A 32 -26.06 25.23 -16.47
CA GLU A 32 -25.74 25.95 -15.22
C GLU A 32 -26.71 27.09 -14.90
N MET A 33 -27.54 27.49 -15.87
CA MET A 33 -28.53 28.53 -15.69
C MET A 33 -29.79 27.98 -14.99
N VAL A 34 -30.25 28.66 -13.94
CA VAL A 34 -31.54 28.43 -13.28
C VAL A 34 -32.35 29.72 -13.41
N GLY A 35 -33.34 29.71 -14.31
CA GLY A 35 -33.95 30.96 -14.77
C GLY A 35 -32.90 31.82 -15.49
N ASN A 36 -32.71 33.05 -15.01
CA ASN A 36 -31.72 33.99 -15.57
C ASN A 36 -30.45 34.11 -14.72
N THR A 37 -30.31 33.30 -13.67
CA THR A 37 -29.20 33.40 -12.71
C THR A 37 -28.24 32.22 -12.88
N PHE A 38 -26.95 32.51 -12.78
CA PHE A 38 -25.87 31.55 -12.89
C PHE A 38 -25.61 30.81 -11.58
N TYR A 39 -25.81 29.49 -11.58
CA TYR A 39 -25.52 28.60 -10.46
C TYR A 39 -24.63 27.43 -10.96
N PRO A 40 -23.31 27.60 -11.01
CA PRO A 40 -22.41 26.58 -11.52
C PRO A 40 -22.44 25.31 -10.66
N TYR A 41 -22.31 24.15 -11.30
CA TYR A 41 -22.14 22.89 -10.59
C TYR A 41 -20.75 22.80 -9.98
N ILE A 42 -20.65 22.15 -8.84
CA ILE A 42 -19.36 21.72 -8.29
C ILE A 42 -18.91 20.53 -9.14
N GLU A 43 -17.77 20.67 -9.79
CA GLU A 43 -17.21 19.68 -10.71
C GLU A 43 -16.12 18.86 -10.01
N VAL A 44 -16.35 17.56 -9.84
CA VAL A 44 -15.34 16.64 -9.28
C VAL A 44 -14.81 15.74 -10.41
N PRO A 45 -13.58 15.99 -10.91
CA PRO A 45 -12.99 15.13 -11.93
C PRO A 45 -12.61 13.78 -11.31
N ILE A 46 -12.93 12.69 -12.02
CA ILE A 46 -12.67 11.31 -11.63
C ILE A 46 -11.62 10.74 -12.58
N ASP A 47 -10.56 10.19 -12.02
CA ASP A 47 -9.51 9.50 -12.76
C ASP A 47 -10.06 8.20 -13.39
N PRO A 48 -9.65 7.82 -14.62
CA PRO A 48 -10.13 6.61 -15.29
C PRO A 48 -9.86 5.31 -14.53
N LYS A 49 -8.95 5.31 -13.54
CA LYS A 49 -8.52 4.14 -12.80
C LYS A 49 -8.83 4.25 -11.32
N ILE A 50 -8.14 5.13 -10.59
CA ILE A 50 -8.28 5.26 -9.14
C ILE A 50 -8.38 6.73 -8.78
N THR A 51 -9.40 7.11 -8.01
CA THR A 51 -9.55 8.45 -7.45
C THR A 51 -9.60 8.37 -5.93
N THR A 52 -8.65 9.05 -5.29
CA THR A 52 -8.62 9.20 -3.83
C THR A 52 -9.20 10.55 -3.46
N VAL A 53 -10.21 10.58 -2.61
CA VAL A 53 -10.81 11.83 -2.12
C VAL A 53 -10.52 12.02 -0.64
N VAL A 54 -9.90 13.14 -0.30
CA VAL A 54 -9.46 13.45 1.06
C VAL A 54 -10.07 14.75 1.52
N GLY A 55 -10.27 14.91 2.82
CA GLY A 55 -10.73 16.18 3.39
C GLY A 55 -11.16 16.03 4.84
N ALA A 56 -11.23 17.16 5.55
CA ALA A 56 -11.60 17.22 6.96
C ALA A 56 -12.99 16.62 7.25
N ASN A 57 -13.30 16.40 8.53
CA ASN A 57 -14.64 15.95 8.93
C ASN A 57 -15.66 16.96 8.40
N GLU A 58 -16.82 16.47 7.96
CA GLU A 58 -17.90 17.31 7.41
C GLU A 58 -17.58 18.01 6.06
N SER A 59 -16.47 17.70 5.40
CA SER A 59 -16.16 18.29 4.09
C SER A 59 -17.06 17.79 2.94
N GLY A 60 -17.89 16.76 3.17
CA GLY A 60 -18.81 16.20 2.17
C GLY A 60 -18.30 14.94 1.45
N LYS A 61 -17.31 14.23 1.98
CA LYS A 61 -16.74 12.99 1.41
C LYS A 61 -17.77 11.88 1.17
N SER A 62 -18.46 11.41 2.20
CA SER A 62 -19.51 10.38 2.05
C SER A 62 -20.67 10.89 1.18
N HIS A 63 -20.96 12.19 1.21
CA HIS A 63 -21.93 12.80 0.31
C HIS A 63 -21.49 12.69 -1.15
N LEU A 64 -20.21 12.84 -1.49
CA LEU A 64 -19.71 12.67 -2.85
C LEU A 64 -19.97 11.26 -3.38
N LEU A 65 -19.65 10.20 -2.62
CA LEU A 65 -19.90 8.82 -3.05
C LEU A 65 -21.39 8.57 -3.30
N SER A 66 -22.23 9.02 -2.37
CA SER A 66 -23.68 8.92 -2.52
C SER A 66 -24.20 9.75 -3.71
N ALA A 67 -23.58 10.88 -4.03
CA ALA A 67 -23.93 11.67 -5.21
C ALA A 67 -23.51 10.97 -6.51
N ILE A 68 -22.36 10.30 -6.55
CA ILE A 68 -21.94 9.48 -7.70
C ILE A 68 -22.94 8.34 -7.92
N GLU A 69 -23.28 7.61 -6.85
CA GLU A 69 -24.27 6.52 -6.90
C GLU A 69 -25.61 7.02 -7.44
N LYS A 70 -26.16 8.12 -6.91
CA LYS A 70 -27.42 8.73 -7.36
C LYS A 70 -27.36 9.31 -8.77
N ALA A 71 -26.21 9.84 -9.19
CA ALA A 71 -26.02 10.33 -10.55
C ALA A 71 -26.05 9.19 -11.58
N ILE A 72 -25.56 8.01 -11.21
CA ILE A 72 -25.54 6.81 -12.04
C ILE A 72 -26.88 6.09 -12.01
N SER A 73 -27.37 5.74 -10.81
CA SER A 73 -28.61 4.97 -10.65
C SER A 73 -29.83 5.80 -10.95
N GLY A 74 -29.84 7.10 -10.65
CA GLY A 74 -31.06 7.92 -10.74
C GLY A 74 -32.12 7.60 -9.68
N GLU A 75 -31.83 6.67 -8.77
CA GLU A 75 -32.74 6.18 -7.73
C GLU A 75 -32.43 6.82 -6.37
N GLU A 76 -33.33 6.61 -5.39
CA GLU A 76 -33.17 7.06 -3.99
C GLU A 76 -32.91 8.57 -3.78
N ILE A 77 -33.31 9.41 -4.73
CA ILE A 77 -33.18 10.87 -4.60
C ILE A 77 -34.37 11.41 -3.79
N GLN A 78 -34.10 11.95 -2.61
CA GLN A 78 -35.14 12.46 -1.71
C GLN A 78 -35.09 13.98 -1.57
N ARG A 79 -36.21 14.60 -1.15
CA ARG A 79 -36.23 16.05 -0.84
C ARG A 79 -35.38 16.38 0.40
N SER A 80 -35.24 15.42 1.31
CA SER A 80 -34.37 15.51 2.50
C SER A 80 -32.89 15.67 2.14
N ASP A 81 -32.49 15.28 0.93
CA ASP A 81 -31.14 15.43 0.43
C ASP A 81 -30.82 16.84 -0.09
N PHE A 82 -31.82 17.74 -0.20
CA PHE A 82 -31.60 19.09 -0.72
C PHE A 82 -30.68 19.90 0.19
N CYS A 83 -29.74 20.63 -0.42
CA CYS A 83 -28.77 21.44 0.33
C CYS A 83 -29.47 22.53 1.14
N ARG A 84 -29.23 22.55 2.46
CA ARG A 84 -29.84 23.52 3.38
C ARG A 84 -29.29 24.94 3.22
N TYR A 85 -28.10 25.07 2.63
CA TYR A 85 -27.45 26.35 2.34
C TYR A 85 -27.95 26.97 1.02
N SER A 86 -28.70 26.21 0.23
CA SER A 86 -29.21 26.70 -1.05
C SER A 86 -30.28 27.79 -0.82
N PRO A 87 -30.29 28.86 -1.62
CA PRO A 87 -31.36 29.87 -1.59
C PRO A 87 -32.72 29.29 -2.00
N PHE A 88 -32.75 28.08 -2.58
CA PHE A 88 -33.96 27.38 -2.97
C PHE A 88 -34.50 26.44 -1.87
N PHE A 89 -33.82 26.34 -0.72
CA PHE A 89 -34.33 25.59 0.42
C PHE A 89 -35.49 26.36 1.07
N THR A 90 -36.69 25.81 1.00
CA THR A 90 -37.93 26.49 1.41
C THR A 90 -38.92 25.53 2.04
N VAL A 91 -39.77 26.04 2.93
CA VAL A 91 -40.92 25.32 3.50
C VAL A 91 -42.24 25.72 2.83
N ARG A 92 -42.19 26.61 1.82
CA ARG A 92 -43.37 27.04 1.07
C ARG A 92 -43.95 25.88 0.28
N GLN A 93 -45.28 25.85 0.22
CA GLN A 93 -46.04 24.76 -0.36
C GLN A 93 -45.63 24.52 -1.82
N ASN A 94 -45.24 23.28 -2.14
CA ASN A 94 -44.84 22.83 -3.48
C ASN A 94 -43.63 23.55 -4.11
N GLU A 95 -42.83 24.30 -3.34
CA GLU A 95 -41.68 25.03 -3.88
C GLU A 95 -40.33 24.32 -3.68
N LEU A 96 -40.17 23.46 -2.66
CA LEU A 96 -38.90 22.76 -2.41
C LEU A 96 -38.60 21.76 -3.53
N LYS A 97 -37.47 21.97 -4.21
CA LYS A 97 -36.99 21.14 -5.32
C LYS A 97 -36.21 19.93 -4.84
N TYR A 98 -35.81 19.09 -5.79
CA TYR A 98 -34.86 18.01 -5.59
C TYR A 98 -33.44 18.43 -6.01
N PRO A 99 -32.39 17.77 -5.47
CA PRO A 99 -31.02 18.03 -5.85
C PRO A 99 -30.77 17.80 -7.35
N ASP A 100 -29.77 18.48 -7.89
CA ASP A 100 -29.37 18.32 -9.28
C ASP A 100 -28.05 17.54 -9.39
N PHE A 101 -28.03 16.59 -10.31
CA PHE A 101 -26.86 15.75 -10.57
C PHE A 101 -26.48 15.79 -12.05
N GLY A 102 -25.20 15.64 -12.34
CA GLY A 102 -24.73 15.37 -13.67
C GLY A 102 -23.50 14.48 -13.69
N SER A 103 -23.22 13.90 -14.84
CA SER A 103 -22.11 12.97 -15.05
C SER A 103 -21.58 13.11 -16.47
N GLU A 104 -20.26 13.27 -16.63
CA GLU A 104 -19.55 13.17 -17.91
C GLU A 104 -18.95 11.78 -18.06
N TRP A 105 -19.17 11.15 -19.21
CA TRP A 105 -18.71 9.81 -19.54
C TRP A 105 -17.75 9.84 -20.72
N SER A 106 -16.73 8.98 -20.66
CA SER A 106 -15.79 8.77 -21.77
C SER A 106 -16.45 8.01 -22.93
N THR A 107 -15.65 7.71 -23.96
CA THR A 107 -16.14 7.12 -25.21
C THR A 107 -16.89 5.81 -24.95
N PRO A 108 -18.17 5.71 -25.38
CA PRO A 108 -18.89 4.45 -25.32
C PRO A 108 -18.33 3.45 -26.33
N SER A 109 -18.46 2.16 -26.03
CA SER A 109 -18.28 1.09 -27.01
C SER A 109 -19.33 1.19 -28.11
N LYS A 110 -19.09 0.54 -29.27
CA LYS A 110 -20.04 0.58 -30.40
C LYS A 110 -21.45 0.11 -30.03
N THR A 111 -21.54 -0.87 -29.13
CA THR A 111 -22.83 -1.38 -28.62
C THR A 111 -23.51 -0.37 -27.70
N GLU A 112 -22.75 0.25 -26.79
CA GLU A 112 -23.26 1.30 -25.90
C GLU A 112 -23.70 2.54 -26.69
N GLU A 113 -22.93 2.93 -27.71
CA GLU A 113 -23.22 4.05 -28.60
C GLU A 113 -24.54 3.84 -29.35
N GLY A 114 -24.75 2.64 -29.90
CA GLY A 114 -26.00 2.28 -30.59
C GLY A 114 -27.22 2.38 -29.66
N LYS A 115 -27.11 1.89 -28.42
CA LYS A 115 -28.17 2.02 -27.41
C LYS A 115 -28.44 3.48 -27.05
N LEU A 116 -27.40 4.27 -26.78
CA LEU A 116 -27.54 5.69 -26.46
C LEU A 116 -28.23 6.46 -27.58
N ARG A 117 -27.89 6.18 -28.84
CA ARG A 117 -28.53 6.78 -30.01
C ARG A 117 -30.02 6.48 -30.07
N MET A 118 -30.42 5.23 -29.80
CA MET A 118 -31.82 4.80 -29.76
C MET A 118 -32.61 5.46 -28.61
N ILE A 119 -31.99 5.58 -27.44
CA ILE A 119 -32.62 6.15 -26.25
C ILE A 119 -32.82 7.66 -26.41
N ALA A 120 -31.76 8.39 -26.77
CA ALA A 120 -31.74 9.84 -26.86
C ALA A 120 -32.17 10.41 -28.22
N GLY A 121 -32.41 9.56 -29.23
CA GLY A 121 -32.77 9.98 -30.58
C GLY A 121 -31.64 10.72 -31.31
N ILE A 122 -30.39 10.29 -31.11
CA ILE A 122 -29.21 10.93 -31.69
C ILE A 122 -29.01 10.43 -33.14
N PRO A 123 -29.00 11.32 -34.15
CA PRO A 123 -28.79 10.94 -35.55
C PRO A 123 -27.40 10.31 -35.81
N GLU A 124 -27.32 9.32 -36.70
CA GLU A 124 -26.08 8.57 -37.00
C GLU A 124 -24.92 9.44 -37.51
N ASN A 125 -25.22 10.57 -38.16
CA ASN A 125 -24.20 11.50 -38.66
C ASN A 125 -23.49 12.30 -37.55
N VAL A 126 -24.05 12.36 -36.33
CA VAL A 126 -23.45 13.04 -35.19
C VAL A 126 -22.42 12.12 -34.56
N ARG A 127 -21.14 12.51 -34.61
CA ARG A 127 -20.05 11.77 -33.94
C ARG A 127 -19.73 12.41 -32.60
N PHE A 128 -19.45 11.60 -31.60
CA PHE A 128 -19.06 12.04 -30.27
C PHE A 128 -18.12 11.02 -29.62
N ASP A 129 -17.16 11.51 -28.86
CA ASP A 129 -16.17 10.72 -28.12
C ASP A 129 -16.40 10.77 -26.60
N ARG A 130 -17.39 11.56 -26.16
CA ARG A 130 -17.86 11.68 -24.78
C ARG A 130 -19.28 12.24 -24.77
N PHE A 131 -19.99 12.04 -23.67
CA PHE A 131 -21.34 12.59 -23.48
C PHE A 131 -21.54 12.97 -22.02
N LEU A 132 -22.47 13.89 -21.78
CA LEU A 132 -22.83 14.34 -20.44
C LEU A 132 -24.30 14.05 -20.20
N ILE A 133 -24.65 13.65 -18.99
CA ILE A 133 -26.03 13.48 -18.54
C ILE A 133 -26.27 14.50 -17.42
N PHE A 134 -27.38 15.22 -17.48
CA PHE A 134 -27.85 16.07 -16.38
C PHE A 134 -29.27 15.69 -16.00
N ARG A 135 -29.48 15.46 -14.70
CA ARG A 135 -30.76 15.25 -14.07
C ARG A 135 -31.08 16.46 -13.20
N LYS A 136 -32.10 17.23 -13.59
CA LYS A 136 -32.58 18.38 -12.83
C LYS A 136 -33.92 18.06 -12.18
N ASN A 137 -34.06 18.40 -10.90
CA ASN A 137 -35.30 18.22 -10.14
C ASN A 137 -35.93 16.80 -10.29
N ILE A 138 -35.08 15.74 -10.32
CA ILE A 138 -35.38 14.32 -10.61
C ILE A 138 -35.91 14.00 -12.03
N SER A 139 -36.83 14.83 -12.52
CA SER A 139 -37.73 14.56 -13.63
C SER A 139 -37.20 15.00 -14.99
N GLU A 140 -36.27 15.96 -15.02
CA GLU A 140 -35.71 16.51 -16.26
C GLU A 140 -34.36 15.86 -16.55
N LEU A 141 -34.34 14.91 -17.49
CA LEU A 141 -33.14 14.21 -17.91
C LEU A 141 -32.71 14.66 -19.31
N THR A 142 -31.49 15.17 -19.42
CA THR A 142 -30.95 15.68 -20.70
C THR A 142 -29.54 15.15 -20.93
N VAL A 143 -29.30 14.60 -22.12
CA VAL A 143 -27.97 14.24 -22.61
C VAL A 143 -27.40 15.41 -23.41
N TYR A 144 -26.15 15.78 -23.16
CA TYR A 144 -25.42 16.78 -23.93
C TYR A 144 -24.24 16.14 -24.66
N LEU A 145 -24.10 16.47 -25.93
CA LEU A 145 -22.95 16.07 -26.75
C LEU A 145 -22.08 17.30 -27.07
N PRO A 146 -20.74 17.22 -26.96
CA PRO A 146 -19.86 18.31 -27.36
C PRO A 146 -19.90 18.53 -28.89
N GLU A 147 -20.05 19.77 -29.35
CA GLU A 147 -20.09 20.14 -30.76
C GLU A 147 -19.36 21.48 -30.99
N LYS A 148 -18.20 21.46 -31.67
CA LYS A 148 -17.42 22.65 -32.10
C LYS A 148 -17.26 23.77 -31.03
N GLY A 149 -16.98 23.39 -29.79
CA GLY A 149 -16.78 24.34 -28.68
C GLY A 149 -18.03 24.69 -27.89
N ASP A 150 -19.18 24.11 -28.22
CA ASP A 150 -20.44 24.21 -27.47
C ASP A 150 -21.03 22.81 -27.17
N TYR A 151 -22.27 22.75 -26.66
CA TYR A 151 -22.97 21.53 -26.29
C TYR A 151 -24.37 21.46 -26.86
N ARG A 152 -24.69 20.35 -27.53
CA ARG A 152 -26.01 20.09 -28.10
C ARG A 152 -26.87 19.24 -27.15
N PRO A 153 -28.07 19.72 -26.74
CA PRO A 153 -28.96 18.98 -25.85
C PRO A 153 -29.85 17.96 -26.57
N TYR A 154 -30.08 16.82 -25.93
CA TYR A 154 -31.02 15.76 -26.31
C TYR A 154 -31.84 15.39 -25.07
N ARG A 155 -33.12 15.79 -25.02
CA ARG A 155 -34.00 15.50 -23.88
C ARG A 155 -34.46 14.04 -23.92
N ILE A 156 -34.43 13.41 -22.75
CA ILE A 156 -34.83 12.00 -22.58
C ILE A 156 -36.25 11.96 -22.00
N ASP A 157 -37.11 11.15 -22.62
CA ASP A 157 -38.43 10.86 -22.10
C ASP A 157 -38.31 10.06 -20.80
N GLN A 158 -39.16 10.35 -19.80
CA GLN A 158 -39.18 9.62 -18.53
C GLN A 158 -39.38 8.12 -18.72
N THR A 159 -40.13 7.71 -19.74
CA THR A 159 -40.35 6.29 -20.08
C THR A 159 -39.07 5.55 -20.49
N LYS A 160 -38.03 6.28 -20.91
CA LYS A 160 -36.72 5.74 -21.31
C LYS A 160 -35.61 6.05 -20.29
N ALA A 161 -35.96 6.62 -19.14
CA ALA A 161 -34.97 7.00 -18.13
C ALA A 161 -34.26 5.77 -17.55
N ASP A 162 -34.98 4.66 -17.39
CA ASP A 162 -34.46 3.41 -16.86
C ASP A 162 -33.53 2.75 -17.88
N ASP A 163 -33.88 2.75 -19.18
CA ASP A 163 -33.01 2.28 -20.27
C ASP A 163 -31.67 3.03 -20.31
N LEU A 164 -31.68 4.34 -20.01
CA LEU A 164 -30.46 5.13 -19.95
C LEU A 164 -29.62 4.77 -18.72
N GLN A 165 -30.24 4.56 -17.56
CA GLN A 165 -29.53 4.14 -16.35
C GLN A 165 -28.93 2.75 -16.53
N ASP A 166 -29.66 1.85 -17.20
CA ASP A 166 -29.21 0.52 -17.54
C ASP A 166 -28.02 0.50 -18.50
N LEU A 167 -27.81 1.57 -19.26
CA LEU A 167 -26.63 1.70 -20.08
C LEU A 167 -25.37 1.97 -19.23
N LEU A 168 -25.49 2.68 -18.11
CA LEU A 168 -24.37 3.19 -17.32
C LEU A 168 -23.63 2.09 -16.55
N PRO A 169 -22.36 2.33 -16.17
CA PRO A 169 -21.59 1.41 -15.34
C PRO A 169 -22.25 1.16 -13.99
N VAL A 170 -22.09 -0.06 -13.46
CA VAL A 170 -22.73 -0.50 -12.21
C VAL A 170 -21.89 -0.03 -11.01
N PRO A 171 -22.49 0.66 -10.01
CA PRO A 171 -21.83 0.91 -8.74
C PRO A 171 -21.61 -0.39 -7.98
N LEU A 172 -20.37 -0.65 -7.56
CA LEU A 172 -19.96 -1.76 -6.71
C LEU A 172 -19.56 -1.21 -5.34
N LYS A 173 -19.93 -1.90 -4.26
CA LYS A 173 -19.47 -1.61 -2.89
C LYS A 173 -18.89 -2.87 -2.28
N ILE A 174 -17.80 -2.71 -1.55
CA ILE A 174 -17.25 -3.77 -0.71
C ILE A 174 -17.64 -3.47 0.73
N GLU A 175 -18.10 -4.49 1.45
CA GLU A 175 -18.56 -4.31 2.82
C GLU A 175 -17.35 -4.20 3.75
N SER A 176 -17.00 -2.96 4.10
CA SER A 176 -15.85 -2.59 4.93
C SER A 176 -16.02 -2.93 6.42
N ASN A 177 -17.26 -3.14 6.85
CA ASN A 177 -17.65 -3.40 8.25
C ASN A 177 -17.98 -4.88 8.55
N ILE A 178 -17.72 -5.79 7.60
CA ILE A 178 -17.93 -7.23 7.76
C ILE A 178 -16.59 -7.96 7.86
N ALA A 179 -16.39 -8.69 8.96
CA ALA A 179 -15.19 -9.47 9.23
C ALA A 179 -15.44 -10.97 9.02
N LEU A 180 -14.42 -11.75 8.66
CA LEU A 180 -14.55 -13.20 8.66
C LEU A 180 -14.86 -13.70 10.10
N PRO A 181 -15.92 -14.51 10.32
CA PRO A 181 -16.26 -15.02 11.64
C PRO A 181 -15.25 -16.09 12.07
N ALA A 182 -15.11 -16.32 13.38
CA ALA A 182 -14.19 -17.33 13.90
C ALA A 182 -14.61 -18.77 13.59
N SER A 183 -15.92 -18.99 13.41
CA SER A 183 -16.47 -20.30 13.07
C SER A 183 -17.79 -20.14 12.34
N VAL A 184 -18.11 -21.09 11.47
CA VAL A 184 -19.40 -21.14 10.76
C VAL A 184 -19.96 -22.56 10.80
N PRO A 185 -21.28 -22.73 11.03
CA PRO A 185 -21.91 -24.04 10.94
C PRO A 185 -21.73 -24.65 9.55
N ILE A 186 -21.20 -25.87 9.48
CA ILE A 186 -20.88 -26.54 8.20
C ILE A 186 -22.13 -26.64 7.33
N LYS A 187 -23.28 -26.93 7.95
CA LYS A 187 -24.57 -27.04 7.26
C LYS A 187 -25.08 -25.71 6.72
N LYS A 188 -24.77 -24.59 7.38
CA LYS A 188 -25.13 -23.25 6.89
C LYS A 188 -24.37 -22.92 5.60
N LEU A 189 -23.09 -23.30 5.51
CA LEU A 189 -22.31 -23.18 4.27
C LEU A 189 -22.92 -24.02 3.13
N ALA A 190 -23.35 -25.25 3.43
CA ALA A 190 -24.00 -26.11 2.44
C ALA A 190 -25.40 -25.59 2.01
N GLN A 191 -26.13 -24.92 2.90
CA GLN A 191 -27.38 -24.23 2.57
C GLN A 191 -27.17 -23.04 1.63
N LEU A 192 -26.13 -22.23 1.84
CA LEU A 192 -25.78 -21.11 0.96
C LEU A 192 -25.46 -21.60 -0.47
N GLY A 193 -24.87 -22.80 -0.59
CA GLY A 193 -24.68 -23.48 -1.87
C GLY A 193 -25.94 -24.12 -2.47
N LYS A 194 -27.13 -23.92 -1.88
CA LYS A 194 -28.43 -24.45 -2.31
C LYS A 194 -28.51 -25.98 -2.43
N ARG A 195 -27.68 -26.72 -1.68
CA ARG A 195 -27.67 -28.20 -1.69
C ARG A 195 -28.52 -28.84 -0.60
N ILE A 196 -28.94 -28.07 0.41
CA ILE A 196 -29.74 -28.55 1.54
C ILE A 196 -31.05 -27.75 1.61
N ASP A 197 -32.15 -28.45 1.91
CA ASP A 197 -33.46 -27.83 2.16
C ASP A 197 -33.38 -26.81 3.33
N PRO A 198 -33.83 -25.54 3.12
CA PRO A 198 -33.94 -24.54 4.19
C PRO A 198 -34.77 -25.01 5.39
N ASN A 199 -35.69 -25.96 5.19
CA ASN A 199 -36.57 -26.50 6.22
C ASN A 199 -35.99 -27.70 7.00
N GLY A 200 -34.70 -28.01 6.82
CA GLY A 200 -34.00 -29.06 7.55
C GLY A 200 -33.88 -28.82 9.06
N ARG A 201 -33.14 -29.70 9.76
CA ARG A 201 -32.88 -29.56 11.21
C ARG A 201 -32.24 -28.21 11.53
N LYS A 202 -33.03 -27.31 12.15
CA LYS A 202 -32.59 -25.94 12.49
C LYS A 202 -31.37 -25.90 13.40
N PHE A 203 -31.24 -26.85 14.34
CA PHE A 203 -30.18 -26.85 15.35
C PHE A 203 -28.75 -26.88 14.76
N GLU A 204 -28.52 -27.62 13.67
CA GLU A 204 -27.21 -27.77 13.02
C GLU A 204 -26.79 -26.54 12.20
N VAL A 205 -27.72 -25.60 12.00
CA VAL A 205 -27.51 -24.33 11.27
C VAL A 205 -27.30 -23.17 12.25
N LEU A 206 -27.62 -23.37 13.53
CA LEU A 206 -27.43 -22.36 14.58
C LEU A 206 -25.94 -22.18 14.89
N ASP A 207 -25.57 -20.94 15.22
CA ASP A 207 -24.24 -20.67 15.73
C ASP A 207 -24.00 -21.34 17.08
N ARG A 208 -22.75 -21.34 17.52
CA ARG A 208 -22.35 -21.94 18.78
C ARG A 208 -23.05 -21.30 19.99
N LYS A 209 -23.26 -19.98 20.01
CA LYS A 209 -23.88 -19.28 21.14
C LYS A 209 -25.35 -19.65 21.31
N GLN A 210 -26.09 -19.70 20.21
CA GLN A 210 -27.48 -20.15 20.17
C GLN A 210 -27.61 -21.60 20.62
N ARG A 211 -26.71 -22.49 20.17
CA ARG A 211 -26.71 -23.89 20.63
C ARG A 211 -26.42 -24.01 22.12
N VAL A 212 -25.44 -23.27 22.65
CA VAL A 212 -25.13 -23.24 24.08
C VAL A 212 -26.33 -22.72 24.88
N ASN A 213 -26.97 -21.62 24.46
CA ASN A 213 -28.16 -21.11 25.14
C ASN A 213 -29.32 -22.13 25.18
N ILE A 214 -29.47 -22.93 24.12
CA ILE A 214 -30.47 -24.02 24.10
C ILE A 214 -30.07 -25.14 25.06
N ILE A 215 -28.78 -25.51 25.10
CA ILE A 215 -28.28 -26.55 26.01
C ILE A 215 -28.42 -26.09 27.47
N ASP A 216 -27.99 -24.88 27.81
CA ASP A 216 -28.12 -24.30 29.15
C ASP A 216 -29.59 -24.28 29.60
N ALA A 217 -30.50 -23.88 28.71
CA ALA A 217 -31.93 -23.92 28.98
C ALA A 217 -32.48 -25.35 29.14
N LEU A 218 -31.90 -26.35 28.47
CA LEU A 218 -32.27 -27.75 28.64
C LEU A 218 -31.67 -28.36 29.93
N ASP A 219 -30.49 -27.91 30.35
CA ASP A 219 -29.87 -28.31 31.62
C ASP A 219 -30.68 -27.76 32.80
N ASP A 220 -31.18 -26.51 32.71
CA ASP A 220 -32.14 -25.95 33.68
C ASP A 220 -33.40 -26.84 33.82
N PHE A 221 -33.85 -27.45 32.72
CA PHE A 221 -34.95 -28.42 32.74
C PHE A 221 -34.58 -29.76 33.39
N SER A 222 -33.33 -30.21 33.21
CA SER A 222 -32.81 -31.45 33.77
C SER A 222 -32.57 -31.35 35.27
N ASP A 223 -32.05 -30.20 35.74
CA ASP A 223 -31.76 -29.92 37.14
C ASP A 223 -33.05 -29.65 37.96
N HIS A 224 -34.14 -29.32 37.27
CA HIS A 224 -35.47 -29.13 37.85
C HIS A 224 -36.51 -30.09 37.22
N PRO A 225 -36.44 -31.41 37.47
CA PRO A 225 -37.33 -32.40 36.86
C PRO A 225 -38.81 -32.22 37.24
N GLU A 226 -39.11 -31.42 38.27
CA GLU A 226 -40.47 -31.01 38.64
C GLU A 226 -41.13 -30.08 37.60
N LEU A 227 -40.34 -29.34 36.81
CA LEU A 227 -40.84 -28.53 35.70
C LEU A 227 -41.44 -29.43 34.60
N PHE A 228 -40.83 -30.60 34.34
CA PHE A 228 -41.31 -31.57 33.35
C PHE A 228 -42.65 -32.21 33.72
N THR A 229 -42.87 -32.50 34.99
CA THR A 229 -44.11 -33.14 35.47
C THR A 229 -45.27 -32.16 35.52
N LYS A 230 -45.00 -30.87 35.78
CA LYS A 230 -46.00 -29.79 35.81
C LYS A 230 -46.38 -29.25 34.42
N VAL A 231 -45.47 -29.28 33.43
CA VAL A 231 -45.78 -28.94 32.02
C VAL A 231 -46.77 -29.94 31.39
N ARG A 232 -46.83 -31.19 31.87
CA ARG A 232 -47.73 -32.24 31.36
C ARG A 232 -49.15 -32.22 31.94
N GLN A 233 -49.48 -31.36 32.90
CA GLN A 233 -50.82 -31.29 33.48
C GLN A 233 -51.78 -30.52 32.54
N PRO A 234 -52.85 -31.12 32.01
CA PRO A 234 -53.70 -30.48 31.00
C PRO A 234 -54.64 -29.39 31.55
N TRP A 235 -54.69 -29.18 32.88
CA TRP A 235 -55.66 -28.31 33.56
C TRP A 235 -55.06 -27.44 34.69
N GLY A 236 -53.73 -27.31 34.77
CA GLY A 236 -53.04 -26.46 35.76
C GLY A 236 -52.32 -25.28 35.11
N GLU A 237 -52.24 -24.14 35.80
CA GLU A 237 -51.43 -22.99 35.35
C GLU A 237 -49.96 -23.41 35.19
N MET A 238 -49.39 -23.17 34.02
CA MET A 238 -47.98 -23.47 33.76
C MET A 238 -47.09 -22.66 34.71
N GLU A 239 -46.15 -23.33 35.36
CA GLU A 239 -45.20 -22.69 36.26
C GLU A 239 -44.37 -21.64 35.48
N PRO A 240 -44.28 -20.38 35.97
CA PRO A 240 -43.66 -19.28 35.23
C PRO A 240 -42.24 -19.58 34.74
N ASP A 241 -41.47 -20.33 35.53
CA ASP A 241 -40.10 -20.69 35.23
C ASP A 241 -40.02 -21.67 34.04
N ALA A 242 -40.89 -22.68 33.97
CA ALA A 242 -40.96 -23.58 32.82
C ALA A 242 -41.35 -22.84 31.52
N VAL A 243 -42.25 -21.85 31.62
CA VAL A 243 -42.64 -21.01 30.48
C VAL A 243 -41.48 -20.11 30.02
N ASN A 244 -40.71 -19.57 30.96
CA ASN A 244 -39.54 -18.73 30.65
C ASN A 244 -38.42 -19.54 29.98
N THR A 245 -38.16 -20.77 30.42
CA THR A 245 -37.18 -21.67 29.80
C THR A 245 -37.61 -22.16 28.41
N ILE A 246 -38.91 -22.44 28.19
CA ILE A 246 -39.43 -22.73 26.84
C ILE A 246 -39.29 -21.50 25.95
N LYS A 247 -39.60 -20.31 26.46
CA LYS A 247 -39.43 -19.05 25.72
C LYS A 247 -37.98 -18.76 25.37
N SER A 248 -37.00 -19.10 26.23
CA SER A 248 -35.58 -18.90 25.92
C SER A 248 -35.12 -19.83 24.79
N ILE A 249 -35.56 -21.09 24.78
CA ILE A 249 -35.29 -22.06 23.70
C ILE A 249 -35.93 -21.60 22.38
N ILE A 250 -37.21 -21.19 22.40
CA ILE A 250 -37.90 -20.68 21.21
C ILE A 250 -37.22 -19.41 20.71
N SER A 251 -36.87 -18.48 21.61
CA SER A 251 -36.17 -17.25 21.26
C SER A 251 -34.81 -17.50 20.60
N ALA A 252 -34.05 -18.49 21.09
CA ALA A 252 -32.79 -18.90 20.49
C ALA A 252 -32.96 -19.54 19.09
N LEU A 253 -34.03 -20.31 18.89
CA LEU A 253 -34.38 -20.97 17.61
C LEU A 253 -34.97 -20.02 16.57
N GLU A 254 -35.71 -19.00 16.99
CA GLU A 254 -36.32 -17.97 16.12
C GLU A 254 -35.42 -16.74 15.92
N GLU A 255 -34.21 -16.77 16.52
CA GLU A 255 -33.28 -15.64 16.54
C GLU A 255 -33.92 -14.37 17.13
N ALA A 256 -34.97 -14.49 17.95
CA ALA A 256 -35.77 -13.36 18.43
C ALA A 256 -34.97 -12.43 19.37
N SER A 257 -33.84 -12.91 19.89
CA SER A 257 -32.89 -12.16 20.72
C SER A 257 -31.97 -11.22 19.93
N PHE A 258 -31.87 -11.36 18.60
CA PHE A 258 -31.03 -10.51 17.76
C PHE A 258 -31.84 -9.40 17.09
N SER A 259 -31.27 -8.20 17.05
CA SER A 259 -31.81 -7.11 16.23
C SER A 259 -31.71 -7.44 14.73
N ASN A 260 -32.56 -6.82 13.90
CA ASN A 260 -32.52 -7.04 12.45
C ASN A 260 -31.13 -6.73 11.85
N ALA A 261 -30.44 -5.71 12.36
CA ALA A 261 -29.10 -5.36 11.91
C ALA A 261 -28.06 -6.42 12.27
N GLU A 262 -28.17 -7.05 13.43
CA GLU A 262 -27.27 -8.15 13.83
C GLU A 262 -27.51 -9.40 12.98
N LYS A 263 -28.77 -9.72 12.65
CA LYS A 263 -29.09 -10.83 11.76
C LYS A 263 -28.51 -10.63 10.36
N GLU A 264 -28.71 -9.45 9.78
CA GLU A 264 -28.16 -9.10 8.46
C GLU A 264 -26.63 -9.17 8.46
N LYS A 265 -25.99 -8.61 9.49
CA LYS A 265 -24.53 -8.67 9.65
C LYS A 265 -24.03 -10.12 9.68
N ARG A 266 -24.67 -10.98 10.46
CA ARG A 266 -24.26 -12.39 10.59
C ARG A 266 -24.45 -13.17 9.30
N GLU A 267 -25.52 -12.92 8.54
CA GLU A 267 -25.71 -13.56 7.24
C GLU A 267 -24.56 -13.18 6.28
N LYS A 268 -24.18 -11.91 6.25
CA LYS A 268 -23.03 -11.41 5.45
C LYS A 268 -21.70 -12.03 5.88
N GLU A 269 -21.48 -12.22 7.19
CA GLU A 269 -20.31 -12.93 7.71
C GLU A 269 -20.27 -14.39 7.23
N PHE A 270 -21.41 -15.07 7.17
CA PHE A 270 -21.51 -16.44 6.66
C PHE A 270 -21.34 -16.51 5.14
N GLU A 271 -21.89 -15.56 4.39
CA GLU A 271 -21.66 -15.44 2.95
C GLU A 271 -20.18 -15.22 2.63
N LEU A 272 -19.48 -14.42 3.44
CA LEU A 272 -18.05 -14.20 3.30
C LEU A 272 -17.25 -15.49 3.52
N ALA A 273 -17.59 -16.28 4.54
CA ALA A 273 -16.99 -17.58 4.78
C ALA A 273 -17.28 -18.58 3.65
N TYR A 274 -18.51 -18.57 3.10
CA TYR A 274 -18.86 -19.37 1.93
C TYR A 274 -18.02 -18.99 0.71
N LYS A 275 -17.87 -17.69 0.40
CA LYS A 275 -17.01 -17.20 -0.69
C LYS A 275 -15.56 -17.67 -0.51
N LEU A 276 -15.03 -17.65 0.71
CA LEU A 276 -13.69 -18.14 1.01
C LEU A 276 -13.54 -19.65 0.73
N ILE A 277 -14.46 -20.48 1.21
CA ILE A 277 -14.34 -21.93 1.12
C ILE A 277 -14.70 -22.45 -0.28
N CYS A 278 -15.84 -22.02 -0.83
CA CYS A 278 -16.34 -22.55 -2.09
C CYS A 278 -15.78 -21.81 -3.30
N ASN A 279 -15.73 -20.47 -3.30
CA ASN A 279 -15.31 -19.73 -4.49
C ASN A 279 -13.79 -19.63 -4.58
N ILE A 280 -13.11 -19.31 -3.47
CA ILE A 280 -11.64 -19.14 -3.46
C ILE A 280 -10.93 -20.47 -3.30
N ALA A 281 -11.24 -21.25 -2.25
CA ALA A 281 -10.61 -22.55 -2.06
C ALA A 281 -11.18 -23.63 -3.00
N GLN A 282 -12.20 -23.34 -3.81
CA GLN A 282 -12.73 -24.28 -4.82
C GLN A 282 -13.17 -25.61 -4.19
N VAL A 283 -13.71 -25.56 -2.98
CA VAL A 283 -14.28 -26.72 -2.30
C VAL A 283 -15.70 -26.93 -2.79
N ASP A 284 -15.99 -28.13 -3.29
CA ASP A 284 -17.35 -28.50 -3.69
C ASP A 284 -18.29 -28.45 -2.49
N VAL A 285 -19.50 -27.93 -2.69
CA VAL A 285 -20.55 -27.90 -1.67
C VAL A 285 -20.91 -29.32 -1.23
N ASP A 286 -20.82 -30.31 -2.13
CA ASP A 286 -21.10 -31.72 -1.81
C ASP A 286 -20.07 -32.26 -0.78
N ALA A 287 -18.81 -31.81 -0.83
CA ALA A 287 -17.81 -32.16 0.18
C ALA A 287 -18.11 -31.55 1.57
N LEU A 288 -18.81 -30.41 1.62
CA LEU A 288 -19.29 -29.83 2.88
C LEU A 288 -20.48 -30.60 3.44
N VAL A 289 -21.35 -31.14 2.58
CA VAL A 289 -22.43 -32.05 2.99
C VAL A 289 -21.83 -33.34 3.56
N ASP A 290 -20.88 -33.96 2.84
CA ASP A 290 -20.17 -35.15 3.30
C ASP A 290 -19.45 -34.90 4.63
N LEU A 291 -18.83 -33.73 4.80
CA LEU A 291 -18.20 -33.34 6.06
C LEU A 291 -19.23 -33.22 7.19
N ALA A 292 -20.38 -32.59 6.96
CA ALA A 292 -21.43 -32.44 7.97
C ALA A 292 -21.97 -33.81 8.42
N ASP A 293 -22.22 -34.73 7.46
CA ASP A 293 -22.69 -36.08 7.75
C ASP A 293 -21.60 -36.91 8.44
N ALA A 294 -20.34 -36.80 8.00
CA ALA A 294 -19.21 -37.49 8.62
C ALA A 294 -19.00 -37.09 10.09
N VAL A 295 -19.11 -35.81 10.42
CA VAL A 295 -18.97 -35.35 11.81
C VAL A 295 -20.15 -35.83 12.66
N LYS A 296 -21.37 -35.74 12.12
CA LYS A 296 -22.58 -36.22 12.79
C LYS A 296 -22.55 -37.72 13.09
N ASP A 297 -22.07 -38.52 12.15
CA ASP A 297 -22.00 -39.98 12.27
C ASP A 297 -20.72 -40.46 12.98
N GLY A 298 -19.84 -39.54 13.42
CA GLY A 298 -18.63 -39.86 14.16
C GLY A 298 -17.50 -40.46 13.31
N MET A 299 -17.53 -40.27 11.99
CA MET A 299 -16.53 -40.77 11.03
C MET A 299 -15.25 -39.91 11.03
N GLN A 300 -14.54 -39.89 12.16
CA GLN A 300 -13.41 -38.97 12.41
C GLN A 300 -12.30 -39.03 11.35
N GLY A 301 -11.93 -40.23 10.89
CA GLY A 301 -10.89 -40.38 9.86
C GLY A 301 -11.28 -39.76 8.51
N TYR A 302 -12.53 -39.93 8.10
CA TYR A 302 -13.04 -39.37 6.84
C TYR A 302 -13.20 -37.85 6.94
N ALA A 303 -13.77 -37.35 8.04
CA ALA A 303 -13.88 -35.91 8.30
C ALA A 303 -12.51 -35.21 8.30
N ASN A 304 -11.51 -35.78 9.00
CA ASN A 304 -10.14 -35.26 9.00
C ASN A 304 -9.52 -35.28 7.60
N GLY A 305 -9.79 -36.32 6.81
CA GLY A 305 -9.36 -36.40 5.42
C GLY A 305 -9.92 -35.26 4.56
N ILE A 306 -11.22 -34.93 4.70
CA ILE A 306 -11.84 -33.79 4.00
C ILE A 306 -11.20 -32.47 4.46
N ILE A 307 -11.05 -32.26 5.76
CA ILE A 307 -10.45 -31.04 6.33
C ILE A 307 -9.01 -30.83 5.82
N GLU A 308 -8.19 -31.88 5.75
CA GLU A 308 -6.84 -31.78 5.20
C GLU A 308 -6.84 -31.34 3.73
N LYS A 309 -7.78 -31.84 2.92
CA LYS A 309 -7.94 -31.41 1.53
C LYS A 309 -8.41 -29.96 1.43
N ILE A 310 -9.36 -29.53 2.27
CA ILE A 310 -9.80 -28.13 2.32
C ILE A 310 -8.63 -27.21 2.67
N ASN A 311 -7.86 -27.55 3.70
CA ASN A 311 -6.68 -26.79 4.11
C ASN A 311 -5.61 -26.70 3.01
N ARG A 312 -5.38 -27.80 2.28
CA ARG A 312 -4.48 -27.80 1.13
C ARG A 312 -4.96 -26.84 0.05
N GLN A 313 -6.26 -26.84 -0.28
CA GLN A 313 -6.81 -25.95 -1.28
C GLN A 313 -6.76 -24.47 -0.84
N LEU A 314 -7.09 -24.17 0.41
CA LEU A 314 -6.93 -22.83 0.98
C LEU A 314 -5.50 -22.33 0.85
N SER A 315 -4.51 -23.17 1.20
CA SER A 315 -3.10 -22.81 1.09
C SER A 315 -2.65 -22.53 -0.34
N ILE A 316 -3.22 -23.20 -1.35
CA ILE A 316 -2.87 -23.02 -2.76
C ILE A 316 -3.55 -21.77 -3.32
N ASN A 317 -4.85 -21.61 -3.06
CA ASN A 317 -5.67 -20.65 -3.79
C ASN A 317 -5.82 -19.28 -3.11
N LEU A 318 -5.60 -19.19 -1.79
CA LEU A 318 -5.76 -17.93 -1.05
C LEU A 318 -4.60 -16.97 -1.33
N ASN A 319 -3.35 -17.45 -1.30
CA ASN A 319 -2.14 -16.66 -1.56
C ASN A 319 -2.04 -15.32 -0.78
N PHE A 320 -2.59 -15.27 0.44
CA PHE A 320 -2.72 -14.05 1.25
C PHE A 320 -1.40 -13.38 1.68
N PRO A 321 -0.32 -14.11 2.05
CA PRO A 321 0.93 -13.51 2.54
C PRO A 321 1.61 -12.54 1.56
N ASN A 322 1.24 -12.57 0.28
CA ASN A 322 1.75 -11.65 -0.74
C ASN A 322 1.14 -10.25 -0.63
N TYR A 323 -0.07 -10.15 -0.09
CA TYR A 323 -0.81 -8.90 0.04
C TYR A 323 -0.70 -8.32 1.45
N TRP A 324 -0.43 -9.16 2.45
CA TRP A 324 -0.28 -8.77 3.84
C TRP A 324 1.19 -8.77 4.28
N VAL A 325 1.82 -7.58 4.32
CA VAL A 325 3.26 -7.47 4.58
C VAL A 325 3.60 -7.65 6.06
N GLN A 326 2.64 -7.42 6.97
CA GLN A 326 2.87 -7.47 8.41
C GLN A 326 3.22 -8.87 8.93
N ASP A 327 2.66 -9.92 8.32
CA ASP A 327 2.95 -11.31 8.67
C ASP A 327 3.05 -12.17 7.41
N ARG A 328 4.29 -12.30 6.90
CA ARG A 328 4.59 -13.13 5.73
C ARG A 328 4.52 -14.64 6.01
N ASN A 329 4.37 -15.06 7.28
CA ASN A 329 4.23 -16.46 7.68
C ASN A 329 2.76 -16.83 7.95
N PHE A 330 1.83 -15.93 7.65
CA PHE A 330 0.40 -16.15 7.83
C PHE A 330 -0.08 -17.40 7.09
N CYS A 331 -0.73 -18.31 7.81
CA CYS A 331 -1.41 -19.46 7.24
C CYS A 331 -2.81 -19.57 7.85
N LEU A 332 -3.84 -19.43 7.01
CA LEU A 332 -5.23 -19.66 7.39
C LEU A 332 -5.56 -21.14 7.22
N LYS A 333 -6.10 -21.75 8.27
CA LYS A 333 -6.58 -23.14 8.28
C LYS A 333 -8.00 -23.21 8.80
N VAL A 334 -8.61 -24.36 8.57
CA VAL A 334 -9.90 -24.77 9.12
C VAL A 334 -9.78 -26.08 9.88
N MET A 335 -10.64 -26.23 10.88
CA MET A 335 -10.83 -27.46 11.64
C MET A 335 -12.32 -27.74 11.77
N ALA A 336 -12.72 -29.02 11.78
CA ALA A 336 -14.06 -29.40 12.19
C ALA A 336 -14.12 -29.50 13.72
N ARG A 337 -15.06 -28.79 14.35
CA ARG A 337 -15.39 -28.94 15.78
C ARG A 337 -16.90 -29.00 15.95
N ASP A 338 -17.41 -30.14 16.39
CA ASP A 338 -18.84 -30.42 16.46
C ASP A 338 -19.53 -30.09 15.12
N TYR A 339 -20.51 -29.20 15.09
CA TYR A 339 -21.20 -28.80 13.85
C TYR A 339 -20.53 -27.64 13.09
N ASP A 340 -19.40 -27.13 13.58
CA ASP A 340 -18.75 -25.94 13.06
C ASP A 340 -17.46 -26.23 12.29
N LEU A 341 -17.27 -25.43 11.24
CA LEU A 341 -15.97 -25.20 10.63
C LEU A 341 -15.33 -24.00 11.34
N VAL A 342 -14.25 -24.26 12.07
CA VAL A 342 -13.53 -23.26 12.87
C VAL A 342 -12.30 -22.79 12.12
N PHE A 343 -12.14 -21.47 11.97
CA PHE A 343 -10.97 -20.86 11.36
C PHE A 343 -9.85 -20.69 12.39
N THR A 344 -8.64 -21.11 12.03
CA THR A 344 -7.43 -20.97 12.85
C THR A 344 -6.29 -20.37 12.04
N ILE A 345 -5.36 -19.70 12.73
CA ILE A 345 -4.18 -19.11 12.12
C ILE A 345 -2.94 -19.75 12.74
N THR A 346 -2.01 -20.18 11.90
CA THR A 346 -0.68 -20.61 12.36
C THR A 346 0.31 -19.46 12.25
N ASP A 347 1.07 -19.18 13.32
CA ASP A 347 2.19 -18.20 13.30
C ASP A 347 3.52 -18.87 12.89
N ARG A 348 4.58 -18.08 12.74
CA ARG A 348 5.99 -18.45 12.51
C ARG A 348 6.55 -19.50 13.47
N THR A 349 5.97 -19.65 14.66
CA THR A 349 6.37 -20.66 15.65
C THR A 349 5.72 -22.03 15.40
N GLY A 350 4.78 -22.12 14.45
CA GLY A 350 3.95 -23.31 14.24
C GLY A 350 2.78 -23.42 15.23
N THR A 351 2.60 -22.44 16.12
CA THR A 351 1.48 -22.41 17.08
C THR A 351 0.20 -21.99 16.37
N GLU A 352 -0.87 -22.74 16.61
CA GLU A 352 -2.21 -22.43 16.09
C GLU A 352 -2.99 -21.58 17.10
N TYR A 353 -3.52 -20.47 16.63
CA TYR A 353 -4.35 -19.54 17.38
C TYR A 353 -5.76 -19.54 16.81
N SER A 354 -6.74 -19.24 17.66
CA SER A 354 -8.08 -18.92 17.17
C SER A 354 -8.03 -17.66 16.32
N PHE A 355 -8.83 -17.61 15.26
CA PHE A 355 -8.95 -16.42 14.43
C PHE A 355 -9.35 -15.18 15.26
N ASP A 356 -10.04 -15.37 16.40
CA ASP A 356 -10.40 -14.30 17.34
C ASP A 356 -9.25 -13.68 18.14
N GLU A 357 -8.13 -14.37 18.26
CA GLU A 357 -7.00 -13.94 19.09
C GLU A 357 -6.04 -13.00 18.34
N ARG A 358 -6.31 -12.72 17.05
CA ARG A 358 -5.48 -11.86 16.19
C ARG A 358 -6.02 -10.44 16.05
N SER A 359 -5.20 -9.57 15.47
CA SER A 359 -5.54 -8.16 15.30
C SER A 359 -6.82 -7.99 14.49
N VAL A 360 -7.68 -7.08 14.96
CA VAL A 360 -8.93 -6.72 14.29
C VAL A 360 -8.66 -6.29 12.84
N GLY A 361 -7.57 -5.54 12.60
CA GLY A 361 -7.19 -5.10 11.26
C GLY A 361 -6.87 -6.23 10.28
N LEU A 362 -6.26 -7.33 10.73
CA LEU A 362 -6.03 -8.50 9.88
C LEU A 362 -7.34 -9.11 9.38
N LYS A 363 -8.34 -9.21 10.27
CA LYS A 363 -9.65 -9.79 9.92
C LYS A 363 -10.33 -8.98 8.82
N TYR A 364 -10.39 -7.66 8.98
CA TYR A 364 -10.99 -6.76 7.99
C TYR A 364 -10.19 -6.74 6.68
N PHE A 365 -8.86 -6.74 6.74
CA PHE A 365 -8.04 -6.85 5.55
C PHE A 365 -8.31 -8.15 4.78
N LEU A 366 -8.39 -9.28 5.48
CA LEU A 366 -8.74 -10.56 4.88
C LEU A 366 -10.14 -10.52 4.26
N SER A 367 -11.12 -9.87 4.89
CA SER A 367 -12.46 -9.67 4.30
C SER A 367 -12.41 -8.90 2.99
N TYR A 368 -11.66 -7.79 2.91
CA TYR A 368 -11.50 -7.05 1.66
C TYR A 368 -10.91 -7.92 0.56
N TYR A 369 -9.86 -8.67 0.90
CA TYR A 369 -9.19 -9.55 -0.04
C TYR A 369 -10.08 -10.71 -0.52
N ILE A 370 -10.87 -11.32 0.37
CA ILE A 370 -11.86 -12.35 0.01
C ILE A 370 -12.91 -11.77 -0.92
N GLN A 371 -13.48 -10.60 -0.61
CA GLN A 371 -14.48 -9.95 -1.46
C GLN A 371 -13.92 -9.61 -2.85
N TYR A 372 -12.67 -9.14 -2.94
CA TYR A 372 -11.98 -8.94 -4.23
C TYR A 372 -11.82 -10.26 -5.01
N ARG A 373 -11.27 -11.30 -4.37
CA ARG A 373 -10.97 -12.59 -5.01
C ARG A 373 -12.20 -13.37 -5.44
N SER A 374 -13.33 -13.14 -4.76
CA SER A 374 -14.61 -13.78 -5.07
C SER A 374 -15.54 -12.91 -5.93
N HIS A 375 -15.12 -11.69 -6.29
CA HIS A 375 -15.90 -10.80 -7.15
C HIS A 375 -15.99 -11.36 -8.57
N GLU A 376 -17.20 -11.50 -9.08
CA GLU A 376 -17.47 -11.89 -10.46
C GLU A 376 -17.89 -10.63 -11.25
N PRO A 377 -17.09 -10.19 -12.23
CA PRO A 377 -17.36 -8.94 -12.93
C PRO A 377 -18.63 -9.04 -13.78
N HIS A 378 -19.40 -7.95 -13.84
CA HIS A 378 -20.60 -7.90 -14.67
C HIS A 378 -20.30 -8.25 -16.15
N PRO A 379 -21.04 -9.18 -16.79
CA PRO A 379 -20.69 -9.71 -18.10
C PRO A 379 -20.67 -8.65 -19.22
N HIS A 380 -21.55 -7.66 -19.13
CA HIS A 380 -21.81 -6.70 -20.22
C HIS A 380 -21.63 -5.22 -19.87
N LYS A 381 -21.41 -4.88 -18.59
CA LYS A 381 -21.34 -3.49 -18.13
C LYS A 381 -19.98 -3.26 -17.47
N SER A 382 -19.47 -2.04 -17.53
CA SER A 382 -18.34 -1.62 -16.70
C SER A 382 -18.80 -1.42 -15.26
N GLU A 383 -17.88 -1.43 -14.30
CA GLU A 383 -18.18 -1.28 -12.88
C GLU A 383 -17.37 -0.14 -12.27
N ILE A 384 -17.90 0.47 -11.21
CA ILE A 384 -17.24 1.52 -10.43
C ILE A 384 -17.32 1.15 -8.95
N LEU A 385 -16.18 0.83 -8.34
CA LEU A 385 -16.06 0.57 -6.92
C LEU A 385 -16.10 1.88 -6.12
N LEU A 386 -17.08 2.00 -5.22
CA LEU A 386 -17.27 3.14 -4.31
C LEU A 386 -17.00 2.69 -2.88
N MET A 387 -16.03 3.31 -2.19
CA MET A 387 -15.68 2.94 -0.81
C MET A 387 -15.60 4.12 0.15
N ASP A 388 -16.35 4.02 1.24
CA ASP A 388 -16.41 5.02 2.29
C ASP A 388 -15.55 4.60 3.49
N GLU A 389 -14.51 5.38 3.79
CA GLU A 389 -13.60 5.22 4.93
C GLU A 389 -13.19 3.76 5.20
N PRO A 390 -12.62 3.05 4.20
CA PRO A 390 -12.26 1.63 4.36
C PRO A 390 -11.08 1.43 5.34
N ASP A 391 -10.47 2.50 5.84
CA ASP A 391 -9.38 2.52 6.80
C ASP A 391 -9.80 2.33 8.27
N ALA A 392 -11.10 2.41 8.60
CA ALA A 392 -11.61 2.50 9.98
C ALA A 392 -11.07 1.44 10.97
N TYR A 393 -10.76 0.23 10.50
CA TYR A 393 -10.27 -0.86 11.33
C TYR A 393 -8.82 -1.27 11.05
N LEU A 394 -8.13 -0.58 10.14
CA LEU A 394 -6.81 -0.97 9.63
C LEU A 394 -5.68 -0.18 10.28
N SER A 395 -4.55 -0.83 10.54
CA SER A 395 -3.29 -0.16 10.91
C SER A 395 -2.73 0.65 9.74
N SER A 396 -1.81 1.59 9.99
CA SER A 396 -1.16 2.37 8.93
C SER A 396 -0.54 1.50 7.83
N GLN A 397 0.12 0.41 8.21
CA GLN A 397 0.69 -0.56 7.27
C GLN A 397 -0.40 -1.33 6.49
N ALA A 398 -1.47 -1.74 7.15
CA ALA A 398 -2.58 -2.44 6.50
C ALA A 398 -3.32 -1.55 5.51
N GLN A 399 -3.40 -0.25 5.78
CA GLN A 399 -3.96 0.74 4.85
C GLN A 399 -3.08 0.89 3.59
N GLN A 400 -1.76 0.86 3.74
CA GLN A 400 -0.84 0.84 2.60
C GLN A 400 -0.97 -0.46 1.79
N ASP A 401 -1.16 -1.60 2.46
CA ASP A 401 -1.44 -2.86 1.79
C ASP A 401 -2.80 -2.84 1.06
N LEU A 402 -3.78 -2.07 1.55
CA LEU A 402 -5.10 -1.95 0.92
C LEU A 402 -5.03 -1.23 -0.43
N LEU A 403 -4.10 -0.28 -0.61
CA LEU A 403 -3.87 0.37 -1.91
C LEU A 403 -3.56 -0.66 -3.01
N LYS A 404 -2.84 -1.74 -2.68
CA LYS A 404 -2.56 -2.83 -3.63
C LYS A 404 -3.83 -3.53 -4.09
N ILE A 405 -4.83 -3.71 -3.21
CA ILE A 405 -6.12 -4.29 -3.59
C ILE A 405 -6.85 -3.36 -4.56
N PHE A 406 -6.75 -2.04 -4.39
CA PHE A 406 -7.35 -1.09 -5.33
C PHE A 406 -6.66 -1.14 -6.70
N ASP A 407 -5.34 -1.30 -6.71
CA ASP A 407 -4.60 -1.51 -7.95
C ASP A 407 -5.05 -2.79 -8.66
N LEU A 408 -5.34 -3.87 -7.95
CA LEU A 408 -5.84 -5.11 -8.57
C LEU A 408 -7.20 -4.93 -9.27
N PHE A 409 -8.10 -4.12 -8.69
CA PHE A 409 -9.37 -3.74 -9.33
C PHE A 409 -9.13 -2.87 -10.59
N ALA A 410 -8.25 -1.89 -10.49
CA ALA A 410 -8.02 -0.91 -11.54
C ALA A 410 -7.12 -1.43 -12.69
N TYR A 411 -6.17 -2.30 -12.38
CA TYR A 411 -5.13 -2.81 -13.28
C TYR A 411 -5.05 -4.35 -13.21
N PRO A 412 -6.09 -5.06 -13.66
CA PRO A 412 -6.07 -6.52 -13.66
C PRO A 412 -4.96 -7.05 -14.57
N GLU A 413 -4.12 -7.93 -14.02
CA GLU A 413 -3.03 -8.58 -14.74
C GLU A 413 -3.54 -9.67 -15.72
N PRO A 414 -2.78 -10.02 -16.77
CA PRO A 414 -3.11 -11.15 -17.63
C PRO A 414 -3.27 -12.44 -16.82
N GLY A 415 -4.43 -13.09 -16.92
CA GLY A 415 -4.76 -14.29 -16.15
C GLY A 415 -5.47 -14.02 -14.80
N SER A 416 -5.73 -12.75 -14.46
CA SER A 416 -6.62 -12.39 -13.35
C SER A 416 -8.06 -12.87 -13.60
N HIS A 417 -8.82 -13.09 -12.52
CA HIS A 417 -10.25 -13.39 -12.60
C HIS A 417 -11.07 -12.18 -13.09
N LEU A 418 -10.52 -10.97 -12.98
CA LEU A 418 -11.11 -9.77 -13.56
C LEU A 418 -10.68 -9.60 -15.02
N THR A 419 -11.66 -9.66 -15.93
CA THR A 419 -11.41 -9.50 -17.38
C THR A 419 -11.38 -8.04 -17.85
N ARG A 420 -11.82 -7.11 -17.00
CA ARG A 420 -11.92 -5.68 -17.30
C ARG A 420 -11.50 -4.88 -16.07
N SER A 421 -10.99 -3.69 -16.33
CA SER A 421 -10.66 -2.70 -15.30
C SER A 421 -11.93 -2.17 -14.64
N ILE A 422 -11.91 -2.06 -13.32
CA ILE A 422 -12.95 -1.46 -12.49
C ILE A 422 -12.43 -0.12 -11.99
N GLN A 423 -13.21 0.94 -12.18
CA GLN A 423 -12.83 2.27 -11.70
C GLN A 423 -13.02 2.32 -10.19
N VAL A 424 -12.03 2.79 -9.43
CA VAL A 424 -12.09 2.86 -7.97
C VAL A 424 -12.20 4.32 -7.53
N VAL A 425 -13.22 4.63 -6.75
CA VAL A 425 -13.37 5.93 -6.07
C VAL A 425 -13.56 5.67 -4.59
N TYR A 426 -12.64 6.17 -3.78
CA TYR A 426 -12.74 6.01 -2.34
C TYR A 426 -12.47 7.32 -1.62
N VAL A 427 -13.06 7.44 -0.44
CA VAL A 427 -12.85 8.60 0.42
C VAL A 427 -12.18 8.16 1.71
N THR A 428 -11.27 8.99 2.23
CA THR A 428 -10.54 8.68 3.45
C THR A 428 -10.13 9.94 4.18
N HIS A 429 -9.91 9.79 5.49
CA HIS A 429 -9.23 10.76 6.33
C HIS A 429 -7.77 10.42 6.58
N SER A 430 -7.40 9.16 6.32
CA SER A 430 -6.09 8.67 6.68
C SER A 430 -5.03 9.08 5.68
N PRO A 431 -3.91 9.68 6.12
CA PRO A 431 -2.76 9.92 5.26
C PRO A 431 -2.09 8.63 4.78
N PHE A 432 -2.35 7.48 5.43
CA PHE A 432 -1.77 6.19 5.07
C PHE A 432 -2.61 5.41 4.05
N LEU A 433 -3.79 5.90 3.67
CA LEU A 433 -4.56 5.35 2.55
C LEU A 433 -4.53 6.32 1.34
N ILE A 434 -3.48 7.13 1.26
CA ILE A 434 -3.22 8.01 0.12
C ILE A 434 -2.04 7.44 -0.66
N ASP A 435 -2.24 7.26 -1.97
CA ASP A 435 -1.17 6.90 -2.88
C ASP A 435 -0.35 8.15 -3.24
N LYS A 436 0.76 8.33 -2.54
CA LYS A 436 1.70 9.45 -2.71
C LYS A 436 2.49 9.36 -4.01
N ASN A 437 2.53 8.19 -4.66
CA ASN A 437 3.16 8.04 -5.98
C ASN A 437 2.29 8.61 -7.11
N HIS A 438 0.99 8.81 -6.85
CA HIS A 438 0.00 9.21 -7.85
C HIS A 438 -0.82 10.42 -7.40
N ALA A 439 -0.11 11.53 -7.19
CA ALA A 439 -0.68 12.79 -6.72
C ALA A 439 -1.82 13.34 -7.59
N GLU A 440 -1.74 13.11 -8.90
CA GLU A 440 -2.72 13.51 -9.91
C GLU A 440 -4.10 12.87 -9.71
N ARG A 441 -4.17 11.78 -8.94
CA ARG A 441 -5.39 11.03 -8.61
C ARG A 441 -6.10 11.54 -7.35
N ILE A 442 -5.47 12.46 -6.62
CA ILE A 442 -5.97 12.97 -5.34
C ILE A 442 -6.89 14.17 -5.57
N ARG A 443 -8.07 14.15 -4.96
CA ARG A 443 -9.01 15.27 -4.86
C ARG A 443 -9.13 15.69 -3.40
N VAL A 444 -9.06 16.98 -3.12
CA VAL A 444 -9.25 17.48 -1.75
C VAL A 444 -10.59 18.19 -1.65
N LEU A 445 -11.44 17.74 -0.74
CA LEU A 445 -12.68 18.40 -0.37
C LEU A 445 -12.45 19.29 0.85
N GLN A 446 -12.82 20.55 0.71
CA GLN A 446 -12.74 21.55 1.77
C GLN A 446 -14.15 22.02 2.12
N LYS A 447 -14.41 22.27 3.40
CA LYS A 447 -15.62 22.93 3.84
C LYS A 447 -15.47 24.43 3.59
N GLY A 448 -16.35 25.01 2.79
CA GLY A 448 -16.46 26.45 2.60
C GLY A 448 -17.04 27.14 3.84
N ASN A 449 -16.95 28.46 3.86
CA ASN A 449 -17.51 29.28 4.92
C ASN A 449 -19.02 29.50 4.67
N GLU A 450 -19.79 29.57 5.76
CA GLU A 450 -21.22 29.91 5.72
C GLU A 450 -22.05 29.11 4.69
N ASP A 451 -22.50 29.75 3.61
CA ASP A 451 -23.39 29.20 2.58
C ASP A 451 -22.66 28.65 1.34
N GLU A 452 -21.33 28.71 1.31
CA GLU A 452 -20.51 28.26 0.18
C GLU A 452 -20.55 26.73 -0.03
N GLY A 453 -20.85 25.97 1.03
CA GLY A 453 -20.87 24.51 0.99
C GLY A 453 -19.50 23.88 0.72
N THR A 454 -19.47 22.70 0.11
CA THR A 454 -18.22 21.96 -0.21
C THR A 454 -17.47 22.58 -1.39
N ARG A 455 -16.16 22.80 -1.22
CA ARG A 455 -15.20 23.22 -2.26
C ARG A 455 -14.28 22.05 -2.66
N VAL A 456 -13.81 22.05 -3.91
CA VAL A 456 -13.01 20.94 -4.47
C VAL A 456 -11.70 21.47 -5.03
N VAL A 457 -10.59 21.00 -4.48
CA VAL A 457 -9.25 21.20 -5.06
C VAL A 457 -8.96 20.03 -5.99
N LYS A 458 -8.91 20.33 -7.29
CA LYS A 458 -8.79 19.33 -8.36
C LYS A 458 -7.42 18.66 -8.42
N ASP A 459 -6.37 19.33 -7.96
CA ASP A 459 -4.98 18.88 -8.03
C ASP A 459 -4.24 19.25 -6.73
N ALA A 460 -3.97 18.25 -5.89
CA ALA A 460 -3.27 18.43 -4.62
C ALA A 460 -1.75 18.65 -4.82
N ALA A 461 -1.19 18.22 -5.96
CA ALA A 461 0.25 18.22 -6.21
C ALA A 461 0.78 19.63 -6.47
N LYS A 462 0.02 20.44 -7.21
CA LYS A 462 0.43 21.81 -7.60
C LYS A 462 0.84 22.70 -6.42
N ASN A 463 0.22 22.51 -5.26
CA ASN A 463 0.49 23.29 -4.05
C ASN A 463 1.29 22.51 -3.00
N HIS A 464 2.16 21.56 -3.38
CA HIS A 464 3.03 20.82 -2.45
C HIS A 464 2.25 20.03 -1.41
N TYR A 465 1.07 19.53 -1.81
CA TYR A 465 0.14 18.89 -0.89
C TYR A 465 -0.30 19.82 0.26
N GLU A 466 -0.09 21.14 0.20
CA GLU A 466 -0.55 22.07 1.25
C GLU A 466 -2.07 21.96 1.46
N PRO A 467 -2.91 21.94 0.41
CA PRO A 467 -4.35 21.75 0.60
C PRO A 467 -4.67 20.43 1.28
N LEU A 468 -3.89 19.38 0.98
CA LEU A 468 -4.00 18.07 1.61
C LEU A 468 -3.59 18.14 3.10
N ARG A 469 -2.42 18.73 3.40
CA ARG A 469 -1.90 18.91 4.77
C ARG A 469 -2.87 19.71 5.65
N SER A 470 -3.36 20.83 5.12
CA SER A 470 -4.31 21.71 5.80
C SER A 470 -5.68 21.03 5.99
N SER A 471 -6.09 20.16 5.06
CA SER A 471 -7.36 19.43 5.16
C SER A 471 -7.34 18.22 6.11
N ILE A 472 -6.20 17.56 6.30
CA ILE A 472 -6.03 16.44 7.25
C ILE A 472 -5.69 16.96 8.66
N GLY A 473 -5.14 18.18 8.76
CA GLY A 473 -4.81 18.88 10.00
C GLY A 473 -3.30 18.99 10.20
N ALA A 474 -2.82 20.17 10.61
CA ALA A 474 -1.39 20.50 10.69
C ALA A 474 -0.55 19.50 11.51
N TYR A 475 -1.09 19.00 12.63
CA TYR A 475 -0.42 18.03 13.51
C TYR A 475 -0.36 16.61 12.91
N VAL A 476 -1.38 16.21 12.15
CA VAL A 476 -1.38 14.93 11.40
C VAL A 476 -0.49 15.03 10.16
N GLY A 477 -0.43 16.22 9.55
CA GLY A 477 0.53 16.59 8.51
C GLY A 477 1.99 16.53 8.97
N GLU A 478 2.25 16.67 10.28
CA GLU A 478 3.56 16.40 10.91
C GLU A 478 3.76 14.90 11.20
N THR A 479 2.74 14.11 11.54
CA THR A 479 2.90 12.64 11.60
C THR A 479 3.18 11.99 10.24
N THR A 480 3.01 12.72 9.13
CA THR A 480 3.56 12.35 7.81
C THR A 480 5.09 12.27 7.80
N PHE A 481 5.80 12.69 8.86
CA PHE A 481 7.26 12.55 9.00
C PHE A 481 7.73 11.16 9.45
N ILE A 482 6.81 10.21 9.71
CA ILE A 482 7.17 8.84 10.09
C ILE A 482 6.48 7.86 9.13
N GLY A 483 7.14 7.60 8.01
CA GLY A 483 6.87 6.43 7.18
C GLY A 483 7.60 5.19 7.72
N ASN A 484 7.36 4.05 7.08
CA ASN A 484 8.08 2.81 7.38
C ASN A 484 9.60 2.95 7.16
N CYS A 485 9.99 3.80 6.19
CA CYS A 485 11.36 4.25 6.01
C CYS A 485 11.38 5.77 5.83
N ASN A 486 12.25 6.45 6.58
CA ASN A 486 12.44 7.90 6.52
C ASN A 486 13.76 8.22 5.84
N LEU A 487 13.68 8.95 4.72
CA LEU A 487 14.83 9.51 4.00
C LEU A 487 15.03 10.94 4.48
N MET A 488 16.03 11.13 5.34
CA MET A 488 16.41 12.46 5.83
C MET A 488 17.22 13.17 4.75
N VAL A 489 16.77 14.36 4.36
CA VAL A 489 17.44 15.24 3.39
C VAL A 489 17.69 16.61 4.03
N GLU A 490 18.59 17.41 3.46
CA GLU A 490 18.98 18.68 4.04
C GLU A 490 17.88 19.72 3.94
N GLY A 491 17.29 19.87 2.75
CA GLY A 491 16.40 20.99 2.44
C GLY A 491 15.07 20.60 1.80
N LEU A 492 14.18 21.59 1.72
CA LEU A 492 12.91 21.46 1.00
C LEU A 492 13.13 21.29 -0.52
N THR A 493 14.24 21.83 -1.04
CA THR A 493 14.62 21.69 -2.45
C THR A 493 14.86 20.23 -2.82
N ASP A 494 15.60 19.49 -2.01
CA ASP A 494 15.88 18.06 -2.22
C ASP A 494 14.58 17.25 -2.24
N GLN A 495 13.69 17.54 -1.29
CA GLN A 495 12.37 16.89 -1.24
C GLN A 495 11.59 17.11 -2.54
N ILE A 496 11.57 18.35 -3.05
CA ILE A 496 10.86 18.70 -4.29
C ILE A 496 11.48 17.96 -5.47
N LEU A 497 12.81 18.03 -5.63
CA LEU A 497 13.51 17.38 -6.74
C LEU A 497 13.33 15.85 -6.72
N ILE A 498 13.52 15.20 -5.57
CA ILE A 498 13.42 13.75 -5.43
C ILE A 498 11.97 13.27 -5.67
N ALA A 499 10.98 13.90 -5.03
CA ALA A 499 9.58 13.51 -5.19
C ALA A 499 9.07 13.79 -6.61
N GLY A 500 9.46 14.93 -7.18
CA GLY A 500 9.11 15.33 -8.53
C GLY A 500 9.74 14.44 -9.61
N ALA A 501 11.05 14.18 -9.51
CA ALA A 501 11.75 13.28 -10.43
C ALA A 501 11.21 11.85 -10.33
N THR A 502 10.88 11.38 -9.12
CA THR A 502 10.20 10.09 -8.93
C THR A 502 8.87 10.03 -9.67
N SER A 503 8.02 11.04 -9.47
CA SER A 503 6.71 11.13 -10.13
C SER A 503 6.85 11.20 -11.65
N TYR A 504 7.82 11.97 -12.13
CA TYR A 504 8.16 12.09 -13.54
C TYR A 504 8.58 10.75 -14.15
N LEU A 505 9.58 10.06 -13.55
CA LEU A 505 10.09 8.79 -14.06
C LEU A 505 9.00 7.69 -14.07
N ARG A 506 8.13 7.66 -13.05
CA ARG A 506 6.95 6.78 -13.02
C ARG A 506 5.98 7.08 -14.15
N SER A 507 5.72 8.36 -14.44
CA SER A 507 4.80 8.77 -15.51
C SER A 507 5.22 8.32 -16.91
N ILE A 508 6.53 8.12 -17.14
CA ILE A 508 7.09 7.60 -18.39
C ILE A 508 7.31 6.08 -18.38
N GLY A 509 6.87 5.36 -17.35
CA GLY A 509 6.94 3.90 -17.27
C GLY A 509 8.31 3.33 -16.87
N THR A 510 9.14 4.10 -16.18
CA THR A 510 10.42 3.62 -15.63
C THR A 510 10.18 2.52 -14.59
N ALA A 511 11.07 1.53 -14.52
CA ALA A 511 10.98 0.42 -13.56
C ALA A 511 10.96 0.91 -12.11
N ASN A 512 10.28 0.19 -11.21
CA ASN A 512 10.17 0.56 -9.80
C ASN A 512 11.54 0.65 -9.10
N LEU A 513 12.50 -0.22 -9.46
CA LEU A 513 13.88 -0.19 -8.95
C LEU A 513 14.64 1.10 -9.28
N GLU A 514 14.24 1.79 -10.35
CA GLU A 514 14.85 3.03 -10.82
C GLU A 514 13.99 4.26 -10.52
N THR A 515 12.98 4.11 -9.65
CA THR A 515 12.15 5.17 -9.08
C THR A 515 12.07 5.00 -7.57
N LEU A 516 11.51 5.95 -6.83
CA LEU A 516 11.20 5.74 -5.41
C LEU A 516 9.74 5.39 -5.20
N ASP A 517 9.46 4.56 -4.20
CA ASP A 517 8.10 4.32 -3.72
C ASP A 517 7.80 5.27 -2.55
N LEU A 518 7.12 6.38 -2.85
CA LEU A 518 6.74 7.43 -1.89
C LEU A 518 5.70 6.97 -0.87
N ASN A 519 5.08 5.81 -1.08
CA ASN A 519 4.21 5.15 -0.08
C ASN A 519 5.04 4.44 1.00
N ARG A 520 6.26 4.00 0.66
CA ARG A 520 7.19 3.33 1.59
C ARG A 520 8.20 4.29 2.20
N ILE A 521 8.68 5.24 1.41
CA ILE A 521 9.68 6.23 1.79
C ILE A 521 9.01 7.57 2.07
N THR A 522 9.24 8.09 3.27
CA THR A 522 8.92 9.48 3.60
C THR A 522 10.17 10.32 3.48
N ILE A 523 10.15 11.33 2.62
CA ILE A 523 11.25 12.28 2.46
C ILE A 523 11.08 13.39 3.49
N VAL A 524 12.05 13.52 4.40
CA VAL A 524 12.01 14.44 5.54
C VAL A 524 13.03 15.57 5.34
N PRO A 525 12.60 16.79 4.96
CA PRO A 525 13.48 17.93 4.87
C PRO A 525 13.87 18.42 6.28
N SER A 526 15.16 18.49 6.56
CA SER A 526 15.70 18.77 7.90
C SER A 526 16.01 20.25 8.14
N GLY A 527 15.91 21.08 7.11
CA GLY A 527 16.27 22.50 7.11
C GLY A 527 17.76 22.75 6.88
N SER A 528 18.65 21.90 7.40
CA SER A 528 20.09 21.88 7.10
C SER A 528 20.74 20.56 7.49
N ALA A 529 21.92 20.25 6.94
CA ALA A 529 22.73 19.11 7.35
C ALA A 529 22.99 19.03 8.87
N SER A 530 23.18 20.17 9.54
CA SER A 530 23.44 20.23 10.98
C SER A 530 22.27 19.74 11.86
N HIS A 531 21.04 19.76 11.35
CA HIS A 531 19.86 19.29 12.08
C HIS A 531 19.60 17.78 11.90
N ILE A 532 20.13 17.17 10.83
CA ILE A 532 19.92 15.75 10.50
C ILE A 532 20.29 14.82 11.67
N PRO A 533 21.49 14.91 12.31
CA PRO A 533 21.86 14.00 13.39
C PRO A 533 20.86 13.99 14.56
N TYR A 534 20.30 15.17 14.89
CA TYR A 534 19.30 15.31 15.94
C TYR A 534 17.97 14.66 15.56
N LEU A 535 17.49 14.88 14.32
CA LEU A 535 16.26 14.24 13.83
C LEU A 535 16.40 12.72 13.72
N VAL A 536 17.57 12.21 13.29
CA VAL A 536 17.86 10.77 13.29
C VAL A 536 17.84 10.20 14.71
N TYR A 537 18.41 10.91 15.68
CA TYR A 537 18.35 10.51 17.09
C TYR A 537 16.91 10.43 17.62
N LEU A 538 16.05 11.40 17.28
CA LEU A 538 14.63 11.39 17.67
C LEU A 538 13.87 10.24 17.01
N ALA A 539 14.04 10.06 15.70
CA ALA A 539 13.37 9.01 14.94
C ALA A 539 13.74 7.61 15.44
N ARG A 540 14.99 7.41 15.84
CA ARG A 540 15.50 6.13 16.39
C ARG A 540 15.44 6.03 17.92
N GLY A 541 14.55 6.80 18.57
CA GLY A 541 14.48 6.98 20.02
C GLY A 541 14.28 5.70 20.88
N ARG A 542 13.78 5.86 22.10
CA ARG A 542 13.74 4.80 23.14
C ARG A 542 12.69 3.69 22.92
N ASP A 543 12.08 3.61 21.76
CA ASP A 543 11.05 2.62 21.49
C ASP A 543 11.64 1.27 21.06
N VAL A 544 10.89 0.20 21.31
CA VAL A 544 11.31 -1.18 20.98
C VAL A 544 11.33 -1.38 19.45
N GLU A 545 10.45 -0.69 18.73
CA GLU A 545 10.41 -0.65 17.27
C GLU A 545 11.00 0.68 16.77
N GLN A 546 12.14 0.62 16.10
CA GLN A 546 12.76 1.78 15.47
C GLN A 546 12.38 1.81 13.98
N PRO A 547 11.82 2.91 13.45
CA PRO A 547 11.57 3.02 12.01
C PRO A 547 12.89 2.93 11.23
N ALA A 548 12.82 2.45 9.99
CA ALA A 548 13.99 2.46 9.12
C ALA A 548 14.37 3.92 8.80
N VAL A 549 15.65 4.26 8.90
CA VAL A 549 16.16 5.61 8.61
C VAL A 549 17.33 5.51 7.66
N ILE A 550 17.29 6.29 6.59
CA ILE A 550 18.38 6.50 5.64
C ILE A 550 18.61 8.01 5.48
N VAL A 551 19.83 8.41 5.11
CA VAL A 551 20.22 9.83 5.05
C VAL A 551 20.88 10.10 3.69
N LEU A 552 20.48 11.19 3.05
CA LEU A 552 21.14 11.78 1.88
C LEU A 552 21.67 13.18 2.25
N LEU A 553 22.95 13.41 1.99
CA LEU A 553 23.68 14.65 2.32
C LEU A 553 24.34 15.22 1.07
N ASP A 554 24.53 16.52 1.04
CA ASP A 554 25.43 17.16 0.09
C ASP A 554 26.90 16.78 0.40
N SER A 555 27.75 16.89 -0.61
CA SER A 555 29.20 16.65 -0.47
C SER A 555 29.96 17.94 -0.17
N ASP A 556 29.40 18.75 0.72
CA ASP A 556 30.01 19.97 1.22
C ASP A 556 30.56 19.78 2.65
N ASN A 557 31.11 20.84 3.24
CA ASN A 557 31.67 20.75 4.59
C ASN A 557 30.59 20.46 5.64
N SER A 558 29.37 20.96 5.44
CA SER A 558 28.24 20.76 6.36
C SER A 558 27.78 19.30 6.35
N GLY A 559 27.66 18.71 5.17
CA GLY A 559 27.36 17.29 4.96
C GLY A 559 28.44 16.38 5.55
N ASP A 560 29.72 16.70 5.36
CA ASP A 560 30.83 15.95 5.95
C ASP A 560 30.77 15.94 7.49
N ASP A 561 30.46 17.09 8.10
CA ASP A 561 30.34 17.20 9.55
C ASP A 561 29.09 16.48 10.08
N ALA A 562 27.97 16.53 9.35
CA ALA A 562 26.78 15.74 9.67
C ALA A 562 27.06 14.23 9.60
N ARG A 563 27.77 13.75 8.55
CA ARG A 563 28.20 12.36 8.40
C ARG A 563 29.07 11.92 9.58
N LYS A 564 30.06 12.73 9.99
CA LYS A 564 30.90 12.44 11.17
C LYS A 564 30.06 12.32 12.45
N GLN A 565 29.08 13.18 12.65
CA GLN A 565 28.20 13.13 13.83
C GLN A 565 27.30 11.88 13.83
N LEU A 566 26.77 11.49 12.66
CA LEU A 566 25.95 10.28 12.50
C LEU A 566 26.74 9.00 12.80
N LEU A 567 28.00 8.95 12.37
CA LEU A 567 28.93 7.84 12.67
C LEU A 567 29.51 7.93 14.10
N GLY A 568 29.41 9.10 14.73
CA GLY A 568 29.91 9.37 16.07
C GLY A 568 29.16 8.64 17.18
N LYS A 569 29.79 8.53 18.35
CA LYS A 569 29.27 7.80 19.54
C LYS A 569 28.18 8.56 20.31
N GLY A 570 27.29 9.26 19.60
CA GLY A 570 26.19 10.06 20.16
C GLY A 570 24.89 9.29 20.43
N GLY A 571 24.78 8.04 19.96
CA GLY A 571 23.59 7.20 20.13
C GLY A 571 23.50 6.47 21.48
N GLN A 572 22.41 5.72 21.66
CA GLN A 572 22.16 4.91 22.86
C GLN A 572 23.35 3.97 23.12
N HIS A 573 23.83 3.92 24.38
CA HIS A 573 25.03 3.15 24.78
C HIS A 573 26.33 3.51 24.05
N ARG A 574 26.53 4.77 23.62
CA ARG A 574 27.73 5.23 22.89
C ARG A 574 27.95 4.53 21.54
N ARG A 575 26.87 4.06 20.91
CA ARG A 575 26.89 3.48 19.57
C ARG A 575 26.71 4.58 18.50
N PRO A 576 27.10 4.33 17.25
CA PRO A 576 26.78 5.20 16.12
C PRO A 576 25.27 5.48 16.02
N LEU A 577 24.89 6.72 15.71
CA LEU A 577 23.49 7.11 15.45
C LEU A 577 22.95 6.45 14.18
N LEU A 578 23.83 6.12 13.23
CA LEU A 578 23.49 5.34 12.04
C LEU A 578 24.71 4.56 11.56
N LYS A 579 24.50 3.43 10.86
CA LYS A 579 25.60 2.70 10.20
C LYS A 579 25.95 3.39 8.88
N GLU A 580 27.21 3.28 8.46
CA GLU A 580 27.71 3.92 7.23
C GLU A 580 26.90 3.56 5.99
N GLN A 581 26.52 2.30 5.83
CA GLN A 581 25.68 1.81 4.71
C GLN A 581 24.28 2.47 4.58
N PHE A 582 23.86 3.31 5.54
CA PHE A 582 22.58 4.04 5.51
C PHE A 582 22.78 5.56 5.37
N ILE A 583 24.01 6.00 5.10
CA ILE A 583 24.37 7.39 4.84
C ILE A 583 24.93 7.46 3.42
N LEU A 584 24.37 8.33 2.59
CA LEU A 584 24.82 8.58 1.22
C LEU A 584 25.15 10.07 1.09
N GLN A 585 26.31 10.40 0.54
CA GLN A 585 26.60 11.75 0.06
C GLN A 585 26.46 11.79 -1.47
N VAL A 586 25.96 12.90 -2.04
CA VAL A 586 25.76 13.04 -3.49
C VAL A 586 27.04 12.73 -4.28
N GLY A 587 28.19 13.20 -3.78
CA GLY A 587 29.50 12.97 -4.39
C GLY A 587 30.00 11.52 -4.34
N ASP A 588 29.41 10.64 -3.53
CA ASP A 588 29.72 9.20 -3.56
C ASP A 588 29.32 8.57 -4.91
N LEU A 589 28.43 9.23 -5.67
CA LEU A 589 27.92 8.78 -6.97
C LEU A 589 28.48 9.58 -8.16
N LYS A 590 29.48 10.45 -7.94
CA LYS A 590 30.03 11.35 -8.96
C LYS A 590 30.42 10.65 -10.27
N ASP A 591 31.01 9.45 -10.17
CA ASP A 591 31.55 8.71 -11.33
C ASP A 591 30.43 7.98 -12.12
N GLN A 592 29.23 7.90 -11.54
CA GLN A 592 28.05 7.30 -12.17
C GLN A 592 27.12 8.37 -12.78
N PHE A 593 27.25 9.62 -12.36
CA PHE A 593 26.50 10.74 -12.91
C PHE A 593 27.13 11.28 -14.19
N ARG A 594 26.29 11.78 -15.09
CA ARG A 594 26.73 12.60 -16.23
C ARG A 594 26.78 14.05 -15.78
N LEU A 595 27.94 14.47 -15.31
CA LEU A 595 28.20 15.81 -14.76
C LEU A 595 28.95 16.69 -15.76
N ILE A 596 28.92 17.99 -15.52
CA ILE A 596 29.70 18.98 -16.27
C ILE A 596 31.11 19.03 -15.66
N GLU A 597 32.14 18.74 -16.47
CA GLU A 597 33.53 18.60 -16.01
C GLU A 597 34.11 19.84 -15.30
N THR A 598 33.58 21.04 -15.56
CA THR A 598 34.09 22.32 -15.05
C THR A 598 33.52 22.73 -13.68
N MET A 599 32.66 21.92 -13.06
CA MET A 599 31.98 22.23 -11.80
C MET A 599 32.77 21.76 -10.56
N THR A 600 32.42 22.32 -9.40
CA THR A 600 33.02 21.99 -8.09
C THR A 600 33.04 20.49 -7.77
N THR A 601 34.05 20.04 -7.03
CA THR A 601 34.08 18.67 -6.46
C THR A 601 33.14 18.51 -5.26
N LYS A 602 32.62 19.62 -4.71
CA LYS A 602 31.66 19.64 -3.60
C LYS A 602 30.24 19.66 -4.15
N LEU A 603 29.76 18.48 -4.56
CA LEU A 603 28.47 18.33 -5.23
C LEU A 603 27.29 18.52 -4.27
N GLU A 604 26.37 19.39 -4.64
CA GLU A 604 25.03 19.53 -4.07
C GLU A 604 23.98 18.82 -4.94
N MET A 605 22.77 18.60 -4.41
CA MET A 605 21.65 18.02 -5.16
C MET A 605 21.29 18.79 -6.45
N GLU A 606 21.50 20.11 -6.52
CA GLU A 606 21.23 20.87 -7.74
C GLU A 606 22.30 20.70 -8.83
N ASP A 607 23.48 20.16 -8.49
CA ASP A 607 24.61 19.99 -9.41
C ASP A 607 24.48 18.76 -10.32
N ILE A 608 23.61 17.81 -9.98
CA ILE A 608 23.31 16.66 -10.84
C ILE A 608 22.31 17.02 -11.97
N LEU A 609 21.79 18.25 -11.98
CA LEU A 609 20.84 18.74 -12.97
C LEU A 609 21.56 19.21 -14.25
N PRO A 610 21.04 18.86 -15.45
CA PRO A 610 21.66 19.30 -16.69
C PRO A 610 21.44 20.80 -16.93
N LEU A 611 22.50 21.49 -17.36
CA LEU A 611 22.53 22.95 -17.54
C LEU A 611 21.39 23.53 -18.40
N PRO A 612 21.00 22.93 -19.55
CA PRO A 612 19.89 23.46 -20.35
C PRO A 612 18.57 23.53 -19.59
N ILE A 613 18.29 22.53 -18.74
CA ILE A 613 17.10 22.53 -17.87
C ILE A 613 17.22 23.61 -16.81
N CYS A 614 18.39 23.77 -16.18
CA CYS A 614 18.62 24.79 -15.18
C CYS A 614 18.39 26.20 -15.73
N ILE A 615 18.92 26.51 -16.91
CA ILE A 615 18.73 27.82 -17.56
C ILE A 615 17.25 28.07 -17.86
N GLN A 616 16.55 27.10 -18.45
CA GLN A 616 15.15 27.27 -18.80
C GLN A 616 14.27 27.39 -17.55
N ALA A 617 14.59 26.65 -16.49
CA ALA A 617 13.93 26.75 -15.19
C ALA A 617 14.13 28.13 -14.56
N THR A 618 15.34 28.69 -14.63
CA THR A 618 15.62 30.05 -14.20
C THR A 618 14.80 31.07 -14.99
N LYS A 619 14.72 30.93 -16.32
CA LYS A 619 13.91 31.84 -17.16
C LYS A 619 12.44 31.79 -16.78
N LEU A 620 11.85 30.60 -16.64
CA LEU A 620 10.47 30.44 -16.20
C LEU A 620 10.23 31.04 -14.81
N TYR A 621 11.13 30.82 -13.87
CA TYR A 621 11.04 31.41 -12.53
C TYR A 621 11.03 32.95 -12.57
N LEU A 622 11.93 33.56 -13.36
CA LEU A 622 12.01 35.02 -13.48
C LEU A 622 10.77 35.61 -14.17
N GLN A 623 10.19 34.89 -15.13
CA GLN A 623 8.92 35.28 -15.77
C GLN A 623 7.74 35.21 -14.80
N GLU A 624 7.61 34.08 -14.08
CA GLU A 624 6.46 33.83 -13.21
C GLU A 624 6.47 34.74 -11.97
N PHE A 625 7.62 34.87 -11.31
CA PHE A 625 7.71 35.55 -10.01
C PHE A 625 8.14 37.01 -10.11
N LEU A 626 8.94 37.37 -11.12
CA LEU A 626 9.47 38.74 -11.28
C LEU A 626 8.88 39.46 -12.51
N GLN A 627 7.97 38.83 -13.25
CA GLN A 627 7.28 39.40 -14.42
C GLN A 627 8.25 39.99 -15.45
N VAL A 628 9.42 39.35 -15.60
CA VAL A 628 10.43 39.76 -16.59
C VAL A 628 10.02 39.22 -17.96
N GLU A 629 10.00 40.10 -18.97
CA GLU A 629 9.67 39.72 -20.35
C GLU A 629 10.69 38.72 -20.93
N GLU A 630 10.23 37.75 -21.72
CA GLU A 630 11.10 36.71 -22.31
C GLU A 630 12.25 37.30 -23.13
N THR A 631 11.99 38.40 -23.83
CA THR A 631 12.99 39.11 -24.64
C THR A 631 14.14 39.69 -23.82
N GLU A 632 13.91 40.01 -22.54
CA GLU A 632 14.95 40.52 -21.64
C GLU A 632 15.82 39.40 -21.06
N LEU A 633 15.42 38.14 -21.18
CA LEU A 633 16.11 36.98 -20.62
C LEU A 633 17.03 36.28 -21.63
N SER A 634 17.16 36.81 -22.85
CA SER A 634 18.01 36.24 -23.90
C SER A 634 19.50 36.22 -23.57
N PHE A 635 19.94 37.03 -22.60
CA PHE A 635 21.34 37.09 -22.15
C PHE A 635 21.78 35.84 -21.36
N LEU A 636 20.84 35.10 -20.75
CA LEU A 636 21.15 33.93 -19.96
C LEU A 636 21.36 32.73 -20.90
N THR A 637 22.61 32.56 -21.34
CA THR A 637 23.07 31.49 -22.24
C THR A 637 23.95 30.46 -21.51
N GLU A 638 24.10 29.29 -22.11
CA GLU A 638 24.97 28.22 -21.57
C GLU A 638 26.42 28.70 -21.41
N ASP A 639 26.98 29.37 -22.42
CA ASP A 639 28.34 29.91 -22.39
C ASP A 639 28.57 30.88 -21.22
N LEU A 640 27.58 31.74 -20.94
CA LEU A 640 27.68 32.69 -19.84
C LEU A 640 27.74 31.98 -18.49
N VAL A 641 26.89 30.98 -18.28
CA VAL A 641 26.86 30.21 -17.01
C VAL A 641 28.13 29.37 -16.87
N LEU A 642 28.58 28.70 -17.94
CA LEU A 642 29.83 27.93 -17.95
C LEU A 642 31.04 28.79 -17.66
N SER A 643 31.10 30.04 -18.15
CA SER A 643 32.19 30.96 -17.83
C SER A 643 32.26 31.34 -16.34
N ASN A 644 31.17 31.17 -15.58
CA ASN A 644 31.06 31.48 -14.16
C ASN A 644 31.00 30.22 -13.27
N ALA A 645 31.17 29.03 -13.86
CA ALA A 645 31.00 27.75 -13.20
C ALA A 645 32.22 27.24 -12.42
N THR A 646 33.41 27.78 -12.71
CA THR A 646 34.68 27.25 -12.19
C THR A 646 34.72 27.27 -10.67
N ASP A 647 34.85 26.09 -10.05
CA ASP A 647 34.81 25.88 -8.59
C ASP A 647 33.55 26.45 -7.90
N GLN A 648 32.45 26.59 -8.63
CA GLN A 648 31.14 27.01 -8.12
C GLN A 648 30.12 25.88 -8.24
N THR A 649 29.07 25.95 -7.43
CA THR A 649 27.85 25.15 -7.62
C THR A 649 27.02 25.75 -8.76
N MET A 650 26.16 24.94 -9.37
CA MET A 650 25.29 25.33 -10.49
C MET A 650 24.47 26.57 -10.19
N LEU A 651 23.84 26.62 -9.02
CA LEU A 651 23.01 27.75 -8.60
C LEU A 651 23.85 29.01 -8.36
N ASN A 652 25.04 28.88 -7.77
CA ASN A 652 25.94 30.02 -7.59
C ASN A 652 26.44 30.56 -8.93
N ALA A 653 26.77 29.69 -9.89
CA ALA A 653 27.15 30.09 -11.24
C ALA A 653 26.02 30.85 -11.96
N ILE A 654 24.77 30.40 -11.80
CA ILE A 654 23.58 31.10 -12.29
C ILE A 654 23.42 32.46 -11.60
N GLN A 655 23.54 32.51 -10.27
CA GLN A 655 23.39 33.74 -9.50
C GLN A 655 24.47 34.78 -9.83
N ILE A 656 25.71 34.35 -10.09
CA ILE A 656 26.80 35.20 -10.58
C ILE A 656 26.50 35.71 -12.00
N SER A 657 25.91 34.86 -12.84
CA SER A 657 25.53 35.26 -14.20
C SER A 657 24.40 36.30 -14.21
N LEU A 658 23.46 36.20 -13.26
CA LEU A 658 22.38 37.17 -13.08
C LEU A 658 22.87 38.49 -12.48
N SER A 659 23.84 38.46 -11.56
CA SER A 659 24.36 39.68 -10.92
C SER A 659 25.13 40.59 -11.88
N LYS A 660 25.61 40.05 -13.01
CA LYS A 660 26.19 40.84 -14.11
C LYS A 660 25.17 41.75 -14.82
N PHE A 661 23.88 41.63 -14.51
CA PHE A 661 22.80 42.53 -14.95
C PHE A 661 22.17 43.27 -13.75
N PRO A 662 22.79 44.38 -13.30
CA PRO A 662 22.46 45.03 -12.02
C PRO A 662 21.12 45.77 -11.99
N ASP A 663 20.45 45.99 -13.12
CA ASP A 663 19.27 46.87 -13.21
C ASP A 663 18.02 46.34 -12.48
N LYS A 664 17.99 45.06 -12.05
CA LYS A 664 16.79 44.42 -11.45
C LYS A 664 17.03 43.59 -10.18
N ASN A 665 18.24 43.56 -9.61
CA ASN A 665 18.59 42.77 -8.41
C ASN A 665 17.98 41.35 -8.41
N LEU A 666 18.22 40.61 -9.48
CA LEU A 666 17.60 39.31 -9.73
C LEU A 666 18.19 38.24 -8.81
N VAL A 667 17.35 37.63 -7.96
CA VAL A 667 17.74 36.56 -7.04
C VAL A 667 16.85 35.34 -7.25
N VAL A 668 17.49 34.17 -7.37
CA VAL A 668 16.80 32.89 -7.54
C VAL A 668 16.68 32.19 -6.19
N ASN A 669 15.45 31.89 -5.78
CA ASN A 669 15.21 31.07 -4.60
C ASN A 669 15.32 29.57 -4.94
N LYS A 670 16.04 28.77 -4.14
CA LYS A 670 16.24 27.33 -4.38
C LYS A 670 14.93 26.55 -4.57
N VAL A 671 13.91 26.84 -3.75
CA VAL A 671 12.59 26.16 -3.81
C VAL A 671 11.85 26.53 -5.10
N GLY A 672 11.83 27.81 -5.45
CA GLY A 672 11.23 28.30 -6.70
C GLY A 672 11.92 27.74 -7.94
N PHE A 673 13.24 27.61 -7.90
CA PHE A 673 14.05 26.99 -8.94
C PHE A 673 13.69 25.51 -9.13
N ALA A 674 13.69 24.69 -8.07
CA ALA A 674 13.37 23.26 -8.18
C ALA A 674 11.96 22.99 -8.72
N ARG A 675 10.96 23.81 -8.37
CA ARG A 675 9.62 23.71 -8.96
C ARG A 675 9.65 23.93 -10.47
N ASN A 676 10.38 24.95 -10.92
CA ASN A 676 10.49 25.29 -12.33
C ASN A 676 11.30 24.24 -13.10
N VAL A 677 12.32 23.61 -12.49
CA VAL A 677 13.04 22.46 -13.07
C VAL A 677 12.05 21.35 -13.43
N LEU A 678 11.17 20.98 -12.51
CA LEU A 678 10.16 19.93 -12.76
C LEU A 678 9.13 20.34 -13.81
N CYS A 679 8.74 21.62 -13.83
CA CYS A 679 7.85 22.15 -14.87
C CYS A 679 8.48 22.02 -16.27
N VAL A 680 9.76 22.38 -16.41
CA VAL A 680 10.52 22.23 -17.67
C VAL A 680 10.58 20.76 -18.08
N VAL A 681 10.99 19.88 -17.16
CA VAL A 681 11.08 18.42 -17.42
C VAL A 681 9.74 17.87 -17.91
N GLN A 682 8.64 18.25 -17.25
CA GLN A 682 7.30 17.78 -17.62
C GLN A 682 6.85 18.33 -18.99
N GLN A 683 7.08 19.61 -19.25
CA GLN A 683 6.76 20.24 -20.54
C GLN A 683 7.57 19.60 -21.69
N TRP A 684 8.88 19.43 -21.50
CA TRP A 684 9.76 18.82 -22.49
C TRP A 684 9.38 17.37 -22.77
N SER A 685 9.04 16.59 -21.73
CA SER A 685 8.60 15.21 -21.90
C SER A 685 7.30 15.08 -22.70
N GLN A 686 6.33 15.98 -22.48
CA GLN A 686 5.09 16.02 -23.29
C GLN A 686 5.36 16.35 -24.76
N GLN A 687 6.43 17.09 -25.04
CA GLN A 687 6.83 17.55 -26.37
C GLN A 687 8.05 16.80 -26.92
N ARG A 688 8.35 15.59 -26.41
CA ARG A 688 9.59 14.85 -26.70
C ARG A 688 9.91 14.67 -28.19
N LYS A 689 8.90 14.63 -29.07
CA LYS A 689 9.07 14.50 -30.53
C LYS A 689 9.49 15.79 -31.25
N SER A 690 9.30 16.95 -30.62
CA SER A 690 9.60 18.28 -31.18
C SER A 690 10.76 18.98 -30.50
N LEU A 691 11.42 18.34 -29.52
CA LEU A 691 12.58 18.90 -28.83
C LEU A 691 13.79 19.01 -29.75
N GLN A 692 14.61 20.03 -29.52
CA GLN A 692 15.95 20.13 -30.10
C GLN A 692 16.85 19.03 -29.55
N LYS A 693 17.92 18.70 -30.28
CA LYS A 693 18.86 17.63 -29.89
C LYS A 693 19.44 17.87 -28.48
N ALA A 694 19.85 19.09 -28.17
CA ALA A 694 20.39 19.47 -26.86
C ALA A 694 19.36 19.32 -25.72
N GLU A 695 18.11 19.70 -25.96
CA GLU A 695 17.01 19.56 -24.98
C GLU A 695 16.70 18.08 -24.71
N SER A 696 16.71 17.25 -25.75
CA SER A 696 16.51 15.80 -25.62
C SER A 696 17.66 15.13 -24.86
N GLU A 697 18.91 15.51 -25.12
CA GLU A 697 20.09 15.00 -24.41
C GLU A 697 20.10 15.44 -22.93
N ALA A 698 19.68 16.68 -22.65
CA ALA A 698 19.51 17.17 -21.29
C ALA A 698 18.41 16.40 -20.55
N LEU A 699 17.24 16.18 -21.17
CA LEU A 699 16.18 15.39 -20.56
C LEU A 699 16.63 13.95 -20.24
N GLN A 700 17.38 13.33 -21.13
CA GLN A 700 17.92 11.98 -20.92
C GLN A 700 19.00 11.97 -19.81
N THR A 701 19.81 13.01 -19.71
CA THR A 701 20.80 13.17 -18.64
C THR A 701 20.12 13.32 -17.27
N PHE A 702 19.04 14.11 -17.20
CA PHE A 702 18.21 14.20 -16.00
C PHE A 702 17.63 12.83 -15.61
N GLU A 703 17.06 12.10 -16.58
CA GLU A 703 16.52 10.75 -16.36
C GLU A 703 17.59 9.81 -15.80
N ASP A 704 18.77 9.74 -16.43
CA ASP A 704 19.83 8.82 -16.06
C ASP A 704 20.42 9.13 -14.67
N ASN A 705 20.66 10.40 -14.35
CA ASN A 705 21.20 10.80 -13.05
C ASN A 705 20.24 10.45 -11.90
N PHE A 706 18.94 10.73 -12.04
CA PHE A 706 17.96 10.37 -11.01
C PHE A 706 17.73 8.86 -10.90
N ARG A 707 17.81 8.09 -11.99
CA ARG A 707 17.74 6.62 -11.93
C ARG A 707 18.90 6.04 -11.10
N VAL A 708 20.12 6.56 -11.28
CA VAL A 708 21.29 6.15 -10.49
C VAL A 708 21.06 6.44 -9.00
N LEU A 709 20.61 7.64 -8.66
CA LEU A 709 20.30 8.02 -7.28
C LEU A 709 19.23 7.10 -6.67
N PHE A 710 18.15 6.84 -7.39
CA PHE A 710 17.03 6.02 -6.89
C PHE A 710 17.38 4.55 -6.72
N ARG A 711 18.21 3.96 -7.59
CA ARG A 711 18.71 2.60 -7.39
C ARG A 711 19.46 2.46 -6.06
N GLN A 712 20.31 3.42 -5.72
CA GLN A 712 21.08 3.41 -4.48
C GLN A 712 20.19 3.60 -3.24
N LEU A 713 19.29 4.59 -3.28
CA LEU A 713 18.35 4.84 -2.19
C LEU A 713 17.40 3.66 -1.94
N ASN A 714 16.92 2.99 -2.99
CA ASN A 714 16.12 1.77 -2.89
C ASN A 714 16.91 0.63 -2.22
N GLY A 715 18.18 0.43 -2.60
CA GLY A 715 19.05 -0.55 -1.96
C GLY A 715 19.22 -0.30 -0.46
N MET A 716 19.48 0.97 -0.09
CA MET A 716 19.59 1.38 1.31
C MET A 716 18.29 1.17 2.09
N GLN A 717 17.15 1.53 1.49
CA GLN A 717 15.81 1.37 2.07
C GLN A 717 15.49 -0.11 2.38
N ARG A 718 15.73 -1.02 1.43
CA ARG A 718 15.50 -2.46 1.62
C ARG A 718 16.33 -3.01 2.78
N ARG A 719 17.63 -2.70 2.79
CA ARG A 719 18.57 -3.13 3.85
C ARG A 719 18.16 -2.58 5.22
N ALA A 720 17.65 -1.33 5.27
CA ALA A 720 17.24 -0.69 6.52
C ALA A 720 15.98 -1.36 7.12
N GLN A 721 15.01 -1.75 6.28
CA GLN A 721 13.79 -2.43 6.72
C GLN A 721 14.02 -3.88 7.15
N GLN A 722 14.91 -4.62 6.48
CA GLN A 722 15.20 -6.03 6.78
C GLN A 722 15.78 -6.26 8.19
N LYS A 723 16.39 -5.23 8.80
CA LYS A 723 16.99 -5.30 10.14
C LYS A 723 15.94 -5.52 11.26
N LEU A 724 14.65 -5.31 10.97
CA LEU A 724 13.56 -5.47 11.93
C LEU A 724 13.12 -6.94 12.16
N THR A 725 13.61 -7.90 11.36
CA THR A 725 13.17 -9.31 11.43
C THR A 725 14.25 -10.23 12.02
N HIS A 726 14.02 -10.72 13.25
CA HIS A 726 14.84 -11.75 13.91
C HIS A 726 14.48 -13.16 13.40
N GLU A 727 15.01 -13.54 12.24
CA GLU A 727 14.95 -14.91 11.69
C GLU A 727 16.37 -15.43 11.38
N LYS A 728 16.58 -16.75 11.42
CA LYS A 728 17.86 -17.39 11.03
C LYS A 728 18.11 -17.26 9.51
N LEU A 729 19.37 -17.09 9.10
CA LEU A 729 19.80 -16.82 7.71
C LEU A 729 19.21 -17.80 6.68
N SER A 730 19.34 -19.11 6.92
CA SER A 730 18.87 -20.15 6.01
C SER A 730 17.34 -20.18 5.84
N GLN A 731 16.60 -19.83 6.89
CA GLN A 731 15.14 -19.74 6.85
C GLN A 731 14.68 -18.50 6.06
N LYS A 732 15.41 -17.38 6.16
CA LYS A 732 15.11 -16.16 5.39
C LYS A 732 15.24 -16.38 3.89
N ILE A 733 16.35 -16.98 3.44
CA ILE A 733 16.60 -17.24 2.02
C ILE A 733 15.55 -18.20 1.45
N GLU A 734 15.24 -19.30 2.15
CA GLU A 734 14.24 -20.26 1.68
C GLU A 734 12.83 -19.65 1.59
N ARG A 735 12.47 -18.78 2.54
CA ARG A 735 11.20 -18.04 2.50
C ARG A 735 11.15 -17.11 1.30
N LEU A 736 12.20 -16.32 1.05
CA LEU A 736 12.24 -15.41 -0.10
C LEU A 736 12.07 -16.16 -1.43
N LYS A 737 12.75 -17.30 -1.59
CA LYS A 737 12.60 -18.15 -2.77
C LYS A 737 11.17 -18.70 -2.92
N LYS A 738 10.62 -19.31 -1.86
CA LYS A 738 9.26 -19.89 -1.90
C LYS A 738 8.21 -18.83 -2.21
N ASN A 739 8.35 -17.65 -1.60
CA ASN A 739 7.45 -16.53 -1.86
C ASN A 739 7.55 -16.05 -3.31
N PHE A 740 8.76 -15.92 -3.85
CA PHE A 740 8.95 -15.53 -5.26
C PHE A 740 8.32 -16.53 -6.23
N VAL A 741 8.52 -17.83 -6.02
CA VAL A 741 7.90 -18.88 -6.86
C VAL A 741 6.37 -18.87 -6.74
N ALA A 742 5.83 -18.60 -5.55
CA ALA A 742 4.39 -18.47 -5.33
C ALA A 742 3.78 -17.19 -5.94
N LEU A 743 4.54 -16.10 -5.98
CA LEU A 743 4.17 -14.84 -6.64
C LEU A 743 4.17 -14.97 -8.16
N HIS A 744 5.13 -15.72 -8.69
CA HIS A 744 5.38 -15.87 -10.12
C HIS A 744 5.31 -17.35 -10.51
N PRO A 745 4.13 -17.99 -10.51
CA PRO A 745 4.03 -19.42 -10.79
C PRO A 745 4.39 -19.78 -12.24
N VAL A 746 4.13 -18.86 -13.18
CA VAL A 746 4.28 -19.09 -14.63
C VAL A 746 5.42 -18.27 -15.24
N SER A 747 5.58 -17.02 -14.81
CA SER A 747 6.61 -16.10 -15.30
C SER A 747 6.85 -14.98 -14.29
N ALA A 748 8.07 -14.46 -14.23
CA ALA A 748 8.41 -13.25 -13.48
C ALA A 748 9.00 -12.19 -14.42
N ARG A 749 8.93 -10.91 -14.03
CA ARG A 749 9.73 -9.87 -14.69
C ARG A 749 11.18 -9.98 -14.24
N ARG A 750 12.10 -9.47 -15.06
CA ARG A 750 13.51 -9.38 -14.71
C ARG A 750 13.70 -8.53 -13.44
N GLU A 751 12.95 -7.45 -13.31
CA GLU A 751 12.89 -6.61 -12.11
C GLU A 751 12.61 -7.41 -10.83
N ASP A 752 11.58 -8.27 -10.85
CA ASP A 752 11.17 -9.05 -9.68
C ASP A 752 12.32 -9.98 -9.22
N ALA A 753 13.04 -10.56 -10.17
CA ALA A 753 14.21 -11.40 -9.89
C ALA A 753 15.40 -10.59 -9.36
N VAL A 754 15.68 -9.40 -9.89
CA VAL A 754 16.73 -8.52 -9.34
C VAL A 754 16.41 -8.15 -7.89
N ILE A 755 15.16 -7.78 -7.59
CA ILE A 755 14.72 -7.48 -6.22
C ILE A 755 14.99 -8.67 -5.29
N LEU A 756 14.59 -9.88 -5.69
CA LEU A 756 14.83 -11.09 -4.90
C LEU A 756 16.33 -11.31 -4.62
N LEU A 757 17.16 -11.22 -5.66
CA LEU A 757 18.59 -11.49 -5.55
C LEU A 757 19.31 -10.44 -4.69
N ASP A 758 18.96 -9.16 -4.84
CA ASP A 758 19.45 -8.07 -3.98
C ASP A 758 19.05 -8.26 -2.52
N GLU A 759 17.82 -8.74 -2.27
CA GLU A 759 17.37 -9.03 -0.91
C GLU A 759 18.19 -10.17 -0.29
N ILE A 760 18.52 -11.20 -1.07
CA ILE A 760 19.40 -12.30 -0.62
C ILE A 760 20.82 -11.78 -0.35
N GLU A 761 21.40 -10.99 -1.26
CA GLU A 761 22.74 -10.38 -1.09
C GLU A 761 22.79 -9.49 0.16
N GLY A 762 21.79 -8.64 0.37
CA GLY A 762 21.72 -7.76 1.55
C GLY A 762 21.63 -8.53 2.87
N ILE A 763 20.93 -9.66 2.90
CA ILE A 763 20.88 -10.55 4.07
C ILE A 763 22.26 -11.14 4.34
N LEU A 764 22.99 -11.59 3.31
CA LEU A 764 24.34 -12.15 3.48
C LEU A 764 25.32 -11.12 4.05
N GLU A 765 25.27 -9.88 3.55
CA GLU A 765 26.16 -8.79 4.00
C GLU A 765 25.93 -8.39 5.46
N SER A 766 24.69 -8.48 5.93
CA SER A 766 24.36 -8.16 7.33
C SER A 766 24.85 -9.19 8.36
N ASN A 767 25.30 -10.38 7.92
CA ASN A 767 25.69 -11.51 8.78
C ASN A 767 27.19 -11.86 8.72
N ILE A 768 28.03 -10.98 8.15
CA ILE A 768 29.48 -11.19 8.00
C ILE A 768 30.23 -11.37 9.34
N GLU A 769 29.61 -11.04 10.48
CA GLU A 769 30.24 -11.15 11.80
C GLU A 769 30.45 -12.60 12.33
N ASN A 770 30.02 -13.64 11.61
CA ASN A 770 30.21 -15.06 11.98
C ASN A 770 31.04 -15.83 10.92
N GLU A 771 31.66 -16.93 11.34
CA GLU A 771 32.66 -17.81 10.69
C GLU A 771 32.35 -18.38 9.27
N ALA A 772 31.45 -17.80 8.47
CA ALA A 772 30.95 -18.34 7.19
C ALA A 772 31.27 -17.47 5.95
N VAL A 773 32.47 -16.92 5.85
CA VAL A 773 32.88 -16.01 4.74
C VAL A 773 32.85 -16.73 3.38
N LYS A 774 33.37 -17.96 3.30
CA LYS A 774 33.39 -18.75 2.04
C LYS A 774 31.99 -19.13 1.56
N GLU A 775 31.08 -19.51 2.46
CA GLU A 775 29.69 -19.81 2.10
C GLU A 775 28.99 -18.58 1.50
N ILE A 776 29.22 -17.40 2.09
CA ILE A 776 28.69 -16.12 1.60
C ILE A 776 29.24 -15.79 0.21
N GLU A 777 30.55 -15.97 -0.02
CA GLU A 777 31.18 -15.73 -1.33
C GLU A 777 30.66 -16.68 -2.42
N ALA A 778 30.48 -17.97 -2.11
CA ALA A 778 29.92 -18.94 -3.04
C ALA A 778 28.48 -18.60 -3.44
N ILE A 779 27.67 -18.17 -2.47
CA ILE A 779 26.29 -17.72 -2.73
C ILE A 779 26.29 -16.43 -3.59
N LYS A 780 27.15 -15.44 -3.29
CA LYS A 780 27.29 -14.22 -4.09
C LYS A 780 27.69 -14.53 -5.53
N SER A 781 28.65 -15.43 -5.74
CA SER A 781 29.07 -15.87 -7.08
C SER A 781 27.91 -16.51 -7.86
N ALA A 782 27.14 -17.39 -7.22
CA ALA A 782 25.96 -18.00 -7.84
C ALA A 782 24.89 -16.96 -8.23
N ILE A 783 24.68 -15.93 -7.41
CA ILE A 783 23.76 -14.82 -7.69
C ILE A 783 24.24 -14.00 -8.90
N GLN A 784 25.53 -13.68 -8.97
CA GLN A 784 26.09 -12.94 -10.10
C GLN A 784 25.98 -13.71 -11.42
N ASN A 785 26.18 -15.04 -11.38
CA ASN A 785 25.96 -15.90 -12.54
C ASN A 785 24.49 -15.85 -13.00
N LEU A 786 23.52 -15.90 -12.08
CA LEU A 786 22.10 -15.75 -12.40
C LEU A 786 21.79 -14.37 -13.04
N LYS A 787 22.31 -13.27 -12.48
CA LYS A 787 22.12 -11.92 -13.05
C LYS A 787 22.60 -11.86 -14.50
N ARG A 788 23.77 -12.44 -14.77
CA ARG A 788 24.39 -12.49 -16.10
C ARG A 788 23.68 -13.43 -17.08
N ASP A 789 23.42 -14.68 -16.69
CA ASP A 789 22.85 -15.71 -17.57
C ASP A 789 21.45 -15.33 -18.07
N TYR A 790 20.66 -14.65 -17.22
CA TYR A 790 19.30 -14.23 -17.55
C TYR A 790 19.18 -12.76 -17.96
N GLN A 791 20.30 -12.04 -18.06
CA GLN A 791 20.37 -10.60 -18.42
C GLN A 791 19.41 -9.74 -17.60
N LEU A 792 19.39 -9.96 -16.28
CA LEU A 792 18.36 -9.37 -15.41
C LEU A 792 18.46 -7.84 -15.32
N ASP A 793 19.66 -7.29 -15.52
CA ASP A 793 19.92 -5.84 -15.44
C ASP A 793 19.57 -5.09 -16.74
N VAL A 794 19.15 -5.79 -17.80
CA VAL A 794 18.79 -5.21 -19.10
C VAL A 794 17.28 -5.24 -19.27
N ASP A 795 16.67 -4.09 -19.58
CA ASP A 795 15.22 -3.92 -19.81
C ASP A 795 14.37 -4.63 -18.74
N MET A 796 14.52 -4.18 -17.48
CA MET A 796 13.97 -4.83 -16.28
C MET A 796 12.44 -5.07 -16.30
N ASN A 797 11.70 -4.32 -17.11
CA ASN A 797 10.25 -4.49 -17.28
C ASN A 797 9.86 -5.75 -18.08
N ASN A 798 10.79 -6.37 -18.80
CA ASN A 798 10.52 -7.57 -19.60
C ASN A 798 10.45 -8.84 -18.74
N ALA A 799 9.76 -9.86 -19.26
CA ALA A 799 9.72 -11.18 -18.65
C ALA A 799 11.09 -11.90 -18.74
N ILE A 800 11.34 -12.80 -17.79
CA ILE A 800 12.49 -13.71 -17.86
C ILE A 800 12.24 -14.74 -18.97
N HIS A 801 13.19 -14.84 -19.89
CA HIS A 801 13.03 -15.60 -21.14
C HIS A 801 12.98 -17.13 -20.93
N ASP A 802 13.78 -17.66 -20.00
CA ASP A 802 13.75 -19.07 -19.55
C ASP A 802 13.47 -19.10 -18.04
N TYR A 803 12.20 -18.93 -17.69
CA TYR A 803 11.79 -18.84 -16.29
C TYR A 803 11.97 -20.16 -15.53
N ILE A 804 11.80 -21.31 -16.19
CA ILE A 804 12.00 -22.64 -15.58
C ILE A 804 13.48 -22.85 -15.27
N GLY A 805 14.37 -22.52 -16.21
CA GLY A 805 15.82 -22.53 -15.97
C GLY A 805 16.21 -21.61 -14.81
N PHE A 806 15.63 -20.40 -14.74
CA PHE A 806 15.87 -19.46 -13.65
C PHE A 806 15.46 -20.03 -12.30
N GLN A 807 14.28 -20.68 -12.20
CA GLN A 807 13.84 -21.34 -10.96
C GLN A 807 14.81 -22.46 -10.53
N MET A 808 15.30 -23.27 -11.47
CA MET A 808 16.30 -24.30 -11.17
C MET A 808 17.63 -23.71 -10.71
N GLY A 809 18.07 -22.61 -11.33
CA GLY A 809 19.27 -21.88 -10.90
C GLY A 809 19.12 -21.26 -9.52
N LEU A 810 17.95 -20.70 -9.21
CA LEU A 810 17.61 -20.16 -7.89
C LEU A 810 17.62 -21.27 -6.81
N GLU A 811 17.20 -22.49 -7.13
CA GLU A 811 17.35 -23.64 -6.23
C GLU A 811 18.82 -23.96 -5.94
N ARG A 812 19.71 -23.86 -6.93
CA ARG A 812 21.16 -24.11 -6.76
C ARG A 812 21.86 -23.09 -5.85
N VAL A 813 21.37 -21.85 -5.78
CA VAL A 813 21.90 -20.81 -4.87
C VAL A 813 21.90 -21.28 -3.40
N LYS A 814 20.92 -22.11 -3.01
CA LYS A 814 20.84 -22.72 -1.66
C LYS A 814 21.97 -23.71 -1.40
N TYR A 815 22.33 -24.50 -2.41
CA TYR A 815 23.32 -25.56 -2.28
C TYR A 815 24.75 -25.03 -2.44
N ALA A 816 24.94 -23.86 -3.05
CA ALA A 816 26.26 -23.24 -3.21
C ALA A 816 26.98 -23.04 -1.86
N GLY A 817 26.28 -22.58 -0.82
CA GLY A 817 26.86 -22.43 0.52
C GLY A 817 27.20 -23.76 1.19
N LEU A 818 26.32 -24.77 1.07
CA LEU A 818 26.52 -26.10 1.64
C LEU A 818 27.61 -26.91 0.94
N LEU A 819 27.77 -26.72 -0.38
CA LEU A 819 28.81 -27.38 -1.16
C LEU A 819 30.19 -26.77 -0.86
N ALA A 820 30.27 -25.45 -0.71
CA ALA A 820 31.50 -24.76 -0.36
C ALA A 820 32.03 -25.14 1.04
N SER A 821 31.16 -25.39 2.02
CA SER A 821 31.59 -25.89 3.35
C SER A 821 31.95 -27.37 3.37
N GLN A 822 31.45 -28.17 2.42
CA GLN A 822 31.85 -29.57 2.23
C GLN A 822 33.19 -29.72 1.51
N GLU A 823 33.50 -28.83 0.56
CA GLU A 823 34.81 -28.79 -0.12
C GLU A 823 35.95 -28.50 0.87
N GLU A 824 35.71 -27.67 1.90
CA GLU A 824 36.69 -27.37 2.94
C GLU A 824 36.97 -28.58 3.84
N THR A 825 35.99 -29.44 4.08
CA THR A 825 36.20 -30.70 4.84
C THR A 825 37.02 -31.70 4.04
N VAL A 826 36.92 -31.68 2.70
CA VAL A 826 37.68 -32.54 1.80
C VAL A 826 39.09 -31.99 1.57
N GLU A 827 39.27 -30.66 1.43
CA GLU A 827 40.59 -30.03 1.32
C GLU A 827 41.39 -30.16 2.62
N ILE A 828 40.77 -29.98 3.79
CA ILE A 828 41.44 -30.20 5.09
C ILE A 828 41.83 -31.68 5.25
N ALA A 829 40.95 -32.62 4.86
CA ALA A 829 41.26 -34.04 4.88
C ALA A 829 42.39 -34.42 3.90
N GLN A 830 42.43 -33.81 2.71
CA GLN A 830 43.50 -34.04 1.72
C GLN A 830 44.83 -33.40 2.13
N VAL A 831 44.80 -32.26 2.84
CA VAL A 831 45.99 -31.63 3.41
C VAL A 831 46.52 -32.43 4.62
N GLU A 832 45.65 -32.99 5.46
CA GLU A 832 46.03 -33.91 6.55
C GLU A 832 46.54 -35.27 6.00
N GLU A 833 45.98 -35.79 4.92
CA GLU A 833 46.52 -36.95 4.19
C GLU A 833 47.87 -36.63 3.52
N ALA A 834 48.06 -35.43 2.96
CA ALA A 834 49.33 -35.03 2.38
C ALA A 834 50.43 -34.80 3.44
N ILE A 835 50.08 -34.32 4.63
CA ILE A 835 51.00 -34.16 5.77
C ILE A 835 51.36 -35.53 6.37
N THR A 836 50.42 -36.47 6.47
CA THR A 836 50.69 -37.83 6.96
C THR A 836 51.53 -38.66 5.98
N VAL A 837 51.32 -38.52 4.67
CA VAL A 837 52.18 -39.17 3.65
C VAL A 837 53.59 -38.54 3.62
N ALA A 838 53.72 -37.23 3.87
CA ALA A 838 55.03 -36.57 3.97
C ALA A 838 55.81 -36.94 5.26
N ASP A 839 55.12 -37.21 6.37
CA ASP A 839 55.73 -37.67 7.62
C ASP A 839 56.09 -39.17 7.60
N GLU A 840 55.33 -40.01 6.87
CA GLU A 840 55.66 -41.44 6.68
C GLU A 840 56.88 -41.65 5.76
N ASP A 841 57.06 -40.82 4.71
CA ASP A 841 58.26 -40.86 3.85
C ASP A 841 59.51 -40.27 4.53
N ALA A 842 59.35 -39.40 5.53
CA ALA A 842 60.46 -38.83 6.31
C ALA A 842 60.95 -39.73 7.46
N GLN A 843 60.10 -40.64 7.97
CA GLN A 843 60.45 -41.56 9.07
C GLN A 843 61.04 -42.92 8.62
N ALA A 844 61.06 -43.23 7.33
CA ALA A 844 61.67 -44.46 6.80
C ALA A 844 63.21 -44.43 6.66
N ASN A 845 63.87 -43.28 6.88
CA ASN A 845 65.33 -43.13 6.76
C ASN A 845 65.96 -42.37 7.94
N LYS A 846 65.96 -42.96 9.15
CA LYS A 846 67.02 -42.80 10.19
C LYS A 846 66.66 -43.53 11.48
N SER A 847 66.97 -44.83 11.54
CA SER A 847 67.27 -45.52 12.79
C SER A 847 68.20 -46.70 12.55
N VAL A 848 69.52 -46.46 12.67
CA VAL A 848 70.50 -47.47 13.06
C VAL A 848 71.35 -46.85 14.18
N ASP A 849 71.50 -47.62 15.25
CA ASP A 849 72.40 -47.48 16.41
C ASP A 849 71.97 -46.65 17.64
N ALA A 850 71.13 -47.33 18.44
CA ALA A 850 71.39 -47.79 19.81
C ALA A 850 72.17 -46.92 20.84
N GLN A 851 71.42 -46.55 21.88
CA GLN A 851 71.68 -46.72 23.34
C GLN A 851 73.07 -46.40 23.92
N ILE A 852 73.11 -45.62 25.01
CA ILE A 852 73.64 -46.02 26.34
C ILE A 852 73.50 -44.90 27.41
N ILE A 853 72.72 -45.20 28.47
CA ILE A 853 72.99 -45.04 29.92
C ILE A 853 73.08 -43.63 30.56
N THR A 854 72.01 -43.26 31.28
CA THR A 854 71.91 -42.80 32.71
C THR A 854 73.15 -42.19 33.40
N SER A 855 73.12 -41.05 34.12
CA SER A 855 72.33 -40.79 35.35
C SER A 855 72.65 -39.42 36.03
N THR A 856 71.75 -38.98 36.94
CA THR A 856 71.83 -37.95 38.01
C THR A 856 71.70 -36.46 37.66
N LYS A 857 70.99 -35.58 38.39
CA LYS A 857 70.38 -35.62 39.75
C LYS A 857 69.21 -34.60 39.87
N THR A 858 68.41 -34.80 40.91
CA THR A 858 67.08 -34.29 41.33
C THR A 858 66.96 -32.83 41.83
N LEU A 859 65.73 -32.26 41.73
CA LEU A 859 65.12 -31.28 42.64
C LEU A 859 63.58 -31.33 42.57
N ASN A 860 62.92 -31.10 43.72
CA ASN A 860 61.58 -31.54 44.13
C ASN A 860 60.41 -30.52 43.96
N ASN A 861 59.20 -31.07 44.20
CA ASN A 861 57.95 -30.52 44.81
C ASN A 861 56.79 -30.30 43.82
N ALA A 862 55.69 -31.08 43.81
CA ALA A 862 54.70 -31.49 44.83
C ALA A 862 53.47 -30.54 44.89
N SER A 863 52.30 -31.13 44.61
CA SER A 863 50.97 -30.56 44.55
C SER A 863 50.05 -31.23 45.57
N GLU A 864 49.17 -30.46 46.22
CA GLU A 864 48.01 -30.99 46.95
C GLU A 864 46.75 -30.16 46.63
N ALA A 865 45.64 -30.89 46.53
CA ALA A 865 44.27 -30.39 46.35
C ALA A 865 43.53 -30.41 47.69
N ASN A 866 42.46 -29.60 47.83
CA ASN A 866 41.30 -30.00 48.63
C ASN A 866 40.02 -29.20 48.36
N THR A 867 38.92 -29.93 48.46
CA THR A 867 37.50 -29.61 48.22
C THR A 867 36.70 -29.33 49.52
N THR A 868 35.53 -28.68 49.37
CA THR A 868 34.24 -28.83 50.13
C THR A 868 34.02 -28.09 51.47
N LYS A 869 32.82 -27.63 51.92
CA LYS A 869 31.37 -27.88 51.63
C LYS A 869 30.46 -26.83 52.38
N ILE A 870 29.27 -26.52 51.82
CA ILE A 870 27.89 -26.44 52.43
C ILE A 870 27.38 -25.28 53.34
N THR A 871 26.12 -24.87 53.05
CA THR A 871 24.94 -24.37 53.85
C THR A 871 24.57 -22.87 53.99
N ASN A 872 23.30 -22.62 53.59
CA ASN A 872 22.20 -21.83 54.21
C ASN A 872 22.13 -20.27 54.18
N ASN A 873 21.04 -19.77 53.58
CA ASN A 873 20.30 -18.52 53.91
C ASN A 873 19.60 -18.66 55.30
N PRO A 874 19.06 -17.61 56.00
CA PRO A 874 18.54 -16.31 55.52
C PRO A 874 18.73 -15.07 56.46
N THR A 875 18.08 -13.94 56.08
CA THR A 875 17.56 -12.79 56.88
C THR A 875 18.38 -11.49 57.14
N ALA A 876 17.78 -10.39 56.63
CA ALA A 876 17.46 -9.10 57.27
C ALA A 876 18.47 -7.91 57.39
N SER A 877 17.94 -6.73 57.02
CA SER A 877 18.37 -5.33 57.31
C SER A 877 19.63 -4.82 56.57
N ASP A 878 19.78 -3.55 56.13
CA ASP A 878 19.13 -2.29 56.48
C ASP A 878 19.32 -1.24 55.34
N LYS A 879 18.30 -0.38 55.17
CA LYS A 879 18.23 1.02 54.64
C LYS A 879 19.28 1.58 53.64
N ARG A 880 18.78 2.23 52.57
CA ARG A 880 18.54 3.70 52.54
C ARG A 880 17.79 4.19 51.29
N LYS A 881 16.73 4.96 51.56
CA LYS A 881 15.93 5.82 50.67
C LYS A 881 16.79 6.92 50.00
N LYS A 882 16.46 7.30 48.76
CA LYS A 882 16.08 8.70 48.46
C LYS A 882 15.28 8.80 47.15
N HIS A 883 14.06 9.26 47.34
CA HIS A 883 13.11 9.77 46.37
C HIS A 883 13.54 11.19 45.97
N ASN A 884 13.38 11.60 44.71
CA ASN A 884 13.30 13.01 44.35
C ASN A 884 12.23 13.21 43.28
N GLN A 885 11.14 13.86 43.70
CA GLN A 885 10.19 14.58 42.87
C GLN A 885 10.83 15.88 42.34
N ARG A 886 10.38 16.33 41.17
CA ARG A 886 10.02 17.72 40.82
C ARG A 886 9.42 17.69 39.40
N SER A 887 8.13 17.98 39.27
CA SER A 887 7.52 19.32 39.07
C SER A 887 7.49 19.67 37.60
#